data_AF-A0A8B5UIK5-F1
#
_entry.id   AF-A0A8B5UIK5-F1
#
_cell.length_a   1.000
_cell.length_b   1.000
_cell.length_c   1.000
_cell.angle_alpha   90.00
_cell.angle_beta   90.00
_cell.angle_gamma   90.00
#
_symmetry.space_group_name_H-M   'P 1'
#
loop_
_entity.id
_entity.type
_entity.pdbx_description
1 polymer ?
#
loop_
_entity_poly.entity_id
_entity_poly.type
_entity_poly.pdbx_seq_one_letter_code
_entity_poly.pdbx_strand_id
1 'polypeptide(L)'
;MSVPVQTPSKEYIANGTTTAFPLEFNCDKAEYLIVTLNGEEAPVGSWTLANDTVTFNVAPLNGVVVNLERNTPFQRTTNYQLYDNSFRPSAVNKDFDLIWWKLQELGYRDQVIWLALVKEISDRIAGDGNLQNQINTIDEWLANLQQNVNENTNDIAQLVNDLSKEIADRITGDQILKDMFISMIDEAINEGTINALAITHLDSLEALEGVTNVWDGRTIYVKDLGNYRYDALTTSWVKAYQDADNVKDGSESQMQINDKSVRVFESIADLLTYTPRKDGQVVYVKGYHNPTNFALAKPYVGGGHRVYVASRAAENDGFLCINGWVLQHENVFTPYHSGCKCDGVTDDTLNFDKLMYALERNNLKGHVIINDPMFFNSQCPRIGKLIDPVQFNEKNAIRLVSNVKLEINSTLTFGSFFAGSSEQPKCNILSAMYRADSDDWYGRNRHENIEVFGTGTLDFTATESESAVQDGYRWIIKASVKNMKIHGLKFQGGDFANAVQTSKTSENIEIYANKFINLMSNKSKFHDHSTLYCIGKDIKAHNNIFVFSNVKGRLNACACELHGSEQWFYNNKVFGYPNLVFSAILRTDQSLDENEVVYDQKVFGNTANISRSALGYWSILGKTAKLNDLTFNNNIINFIEPPTLEEFNEANVNGMTYPSSLPASIFTVWHEGDSVPNITYAAEVLQGIYIHDNIQTAVDGLLQSQDVSLIRFVGCYSRENLKIFNNSFKLNRLLNRDVSTSTTSDYFSGWYIKNNTYDFSKHKSVIYSFTMYLEYMKNCVFDFALDSNFPVIDKTYNFLYFVFADRSKVKDNVIKIDVEKSYDALDAWFGGSMMTYTRAEMRTQNNSIESISYCYIKESRIASTTVATMQIVTNNIPLSVQSGFIKRYMDEMIGSIYYPSSYALDYSGGSKLKAVAASASIFPESTESDRNAYIKFIC
;
A
#
# COMPACT_ATOMS: atom_id res chain seq x y z
N MET A 1 -56.86 -6.47 -24.59
CA MET A 1 -57.11 -5.02 -24.53
C MET A 1 -55.86 -4.36 -23.99
N SER A 2 -55.54 -3.14 -24.39
CA SER A 2 -54.37 -2.43 -23.86
C SER A 2 -54.52 -2.14 -22.36
N VAL A 3 -53.47 -2.35 -21.58
CA VAL A 3 -53.45 -1.98 -20.16
C VAL A 3 -53.59 -0.46 -20.00
N PRO A 4 -54.58 0.04 -19.23
CA PRO A 4 -54.75 1.47 -18.98
C PRO A 4 -53.60 2.04 -18.12
N VAL A 5 -53.39 3.36 -18.21
CA VAL A 5 -52.52 4.08 -17.27
C VAL A 5 -53.16 4.04 -15.89
N GLN A 6 -52.40 3.59 -14.90
CA GLN A 6 -52.85 3.38 -13.53
C GLN A 6 -51.69 3.62 -12.56
N THR A 7 -52.00 4.13 -11.37
CA THR A 7 -51.01 4.30 -10.29
C THR A 7 -50.86 2.96 -9.58
N PRO A 8 -49.65 2.35 -9.55
CA PRO A 8 -49.44 1.01 -9.01
C PRO A 8 -49.39 0.98 -7.47
N SER A 9 -49.95 1.98 -6.79
CA SER A 9 -49.99 2.07 -5.33
C SER A 9 -51.27 2.78 -4.89
N LYS A 10 -51.80 2.36 -3.73
CA LYS A 10 -52.93 2.99 -3.06
C LYS A 10 -52.77 2.93 -1.55
N GLU A 11 -52.97 4.07 -0.91
CA GLU A 11 -52.96 4.22 0.54
C GLU A 11 -54.37 4.38 1.11
N TYR A 12 -54.62 3.75 2.26
CA TYR A 12 -55.82 3.89 3.08
C TYR A 12 -55.45 4.19 4.53
N ILE A 13 -56.30 4.93 5.23
CA ILE A 13 -56.24 5.05 6.70
C ILE A 13 -57.30 4.12 7.28
N ALA A 14 -56.87 3.09 8.01
CA ALA A 14 -57.76 2.14 8.63
C ALA A 14 -58.55 2.80 9.77
N ASN A 15 -59.82 2.41 9.91
CA ASN A 15 -60.74 2.93 10.93
C ASN A 15 -60.89 1.97 12.15
N GLY A 16 -60.11 0.89 12.20
CA GLY A 16 -60.22 -0.14 13.25
C GLY A 16 -61.32 -1.19 13.04
N THR A 17 -62.12 -1.11 11.96
CA THR A 17 -63.27 -2.02 11.73
C THR A 17 -63.36 -2.56 10.29
N THR A 18 -62.89 -1.82 9.29
CA THR A 18 -62.88 -2.24 7.89
C THR A 18 -61.80 -3.30 7.65
N THR A 19 -62.19 -4.44 7.06
CA THR A 19 -61.26 -5.52 6.68
C THR A 19 -60.94 -5.55 5.19
N ALA A 20 -61.78 -4.95 4.34
CA ALA A 20 -61.66 -5.00 2.88
C ALA A 20 -61.20 -3.66 2.31
N PHE A 21 -60.09 -3.69 1.58
CA PHE A 21 -59.44 -2.53 0.96
C PHE A 21 -59.29 -2.80 -0.55
N PRO A 22 -60.10 -2.15 -1.41
CA PRO A 22 -60.05 -2.39 -2.84
C PRO A 22 -58.73 -1.88 -3.47
N LEU A 23 -58.31 -2.49 -4.57
CA LEU A 23 -57.26 -1.96 -5.42
C LEU A 23 -57.86 -0.96 -6.41
N GLU A 24 -57.10 0.08 -6.74
CA GLU A 24 -57.41 1.00 -7.86
C GLU A 24 -56.55 0.71 -9.10
N PHE A 25 -55.84 -0.43 -9.07
CA PHE A 25 -54.97 -0.91 -10.13
C PHE A 25 -55.09 -2.43 -10.28
N ASN A 26 -54.84 -2.93 -11.49
CA ASN A 26 -54.84 -4.36 -11.78
C ASN A 26 -53.62 -5.04 -11.15
N CYS A 27 -53.82 -6.20 -10.53
CA CYS A 27 -52.74 -7.05 -10.01
C CYS A 27 -53.02 -8.51 -10.38
N ASP A 28 -52.09 -9.18 -11.09
CA ASP A 28 -52.30 -10.55 -11.59
C ASP A 28 -52.44 -11.57 -10.46
N LYS A 29 -51.66 -11.40 -9.38
CA LYS A 29 -51.54 -12.37 -8.28
C LYS A 29 -51.19 -11.65 -6.97
N ALA A 30 -51.61 -12.22 -5.84
CA ALA A 30 -51.25 -11.73 -4.52
C ALA A 30 -49.73 -11.62 -4.31
N GLU A 31 -48.94 -12.54 -4.90
CA GLU A 31 -47.47 -12.54 -4.85
C GLU A 31 -46.83 -11.29 -5.48
N TYR A 32 -47.55 -10.57 -6.34
CA TYR A 32 -47.08 -9.35 -6.98
C TYR A 32 -47.59 -8.09 -6.27
N LEU A 33 -48.15 -8.25 -5.06
CA LEU A 33 -48.65 -7.16 -4.25
C LEU A 33 -47.89 -7.12 -2.93
N ILE A 34 -47.29 -5.98 -2.65
CA ILE A 34 -46.72 -5.64 -1.35
C ILE A 34 -47.82 -4.94 -0.55
N VAL A 35 -48.06 -5.42 0.66
CA VAL A 35 -49.05 -4.84 1.58
C VAL A 35 -48.30 -4.44 2.84
N THR A 36 -48.35 -3.16 3.19
CA THR A 36 -47.67 -2.62 4.37
C THR A 36 -48.66 -1.96 5.33
N LEU A 37 -48.35 -2.04 6.61
CA LEU A 37 -49.05 -1.40 7.72
C LEU A 37 -48.07 -0.44 8.40
N ASN A 38 -48.30 0.87 8.28
CA ASN A 38 -47.37 1.92 8.73
C ASN A 38 -45.94 1.76 8.17
N GLY A 39 -45.81 1.29 6.93
CA GLY A 39 -44.52 1.11 6.26
C GLY A 39 -43.85 -0.25 6.48
N GLU A 40 -44.35 -1.09 7.39
CA GLU A 40 -43.85 -2.45 7.62
C GLU A 40 -44.69 -3.48 6.85
N GLU A 41 -44.09 -4.52 6.27
CA GLU A 41 -44.85 -5.56 5.56
C GLU A 41 -45.86 -6.26 6.47
N ALA A 42 -47.09 -6.42 5.98
CA ALA A 42 -48.14 -7.10 6.70
C ALA A 42 -47.75 -8.57 6.97
N PRO A 43 -48.04 -9.11 8.17
CA PRO A 43 -47.65 -10.48 8.52
C PRO A 43 -48.10 -11.51 7.48
N VAL A 44 -47.24 -12.48 7.17
CA VAL A 44 -47.53 -13.53 6.18
C VAL A 44 -48.83 -14.26 6.52
N GLY A 45 -49.75 -14.35 5.55
CA GLY A 45 -51.05 -15.02 5.72
C GLY A 45 -52.13 -14.18 6.43
N SER A 46 -51.85 -12.93 6.80
CA SER A 46 -52.83 -12.04 7.48
C SER A 46 -53.88 -11.43 6.56
N TRP A 47 -53.70 -11.55 5.24
CA TRP A 47 -54.61 -11.01 4.23
C TRP A 47 -54.68 -11.92 2.99
N THR A 48 -55.71 -11.70 2.18
CA THR A 48 -55.90 -12.38 0.88
C THR A 48 -56.28 -11.36 -0.19
N LEU A 49 -55.96 -11.64 -1.47
CA LEU A 49 -56.41 -10.86 -2.62
C LEU A 49 -57.45 -11.67 -3.39
N ALA A 50 -58.66 -11.11 -3.51
CA ALA A 50 -59.73 -11.67 -4.35
C ALA A 50 -60.54 -10.53 -4.96
N ASN A 51 -60.90 -10.66 -6.25
CA ASN A 51 -61.68 -9.65 -7.00
C ASN A 51 -61.12 -8.22 -6.83
N ASP A 52 -59.82 -8.05 -7.04
CA ASP A 52 -59.10 -6.77 -6.87
C ASP A 52 -59.32 -6.11 -5.50
N THR A 53 -59.49 -6.90 -4.44
CA THR A 53 -59.67 -6.40 -3.07
C THR A 53 -58.79 -7.17 -2.10
N VAL A 54 -57.99 -6.44 -1.31
CA VAL A 54 -57.23 -7.00 -0.18
C VAL A 54 -58.13 -7.10 1.04
N THR A 55 -58.33 -8.31 1.54
CA THR A 55 -59.13 -8.55 2.74
C THR A 55 -58.26 -9.09 3.87
N PHE A 56 -58.19 -8.38 4.99
CA PHE A 56 -57.49 -8.81 6.19
C PHE A 56 -58.35 -9.74 7.04
N ASN A 57 -57.71 -10.74 7.65
CA ASN A 57 -58.36 -11.66 8.60
C ASN A 57 -58.81 -10.92 9.87
N VAL A 58 -58.09 -9.86 10.25
CA VAL A 58 -58.38 -8.97 11.37
C VAL A 58 -58.26 -7.53 10.88
N ALA A 59 -59.25 -6.68 11.16
CA ALA A 59 -59.22 -5.28 10.73
C ALA A 59 -57.97 -4.55 11.27
N PRO A 60 -57.20 -3.84 10.44
CA PRO A 60 -56.08 -3.04 10.93
C PRO A 60 -56.57 -1.97 11.92
N LEU A 61 -55.76 -1.67 12.94
CA LEU A 61 -56.12 -0.74 14.02
C LEU A 61 -56.42 0.66 13.47
N ASN A 62 -57.29 1.41 14.18
CA ASN A 62 -57.64 2.77 13.80
C ASN A 62 -56.41 3.67 13.71
N GLY A 63 -56.26 4.38 12.60
CA GLY A 63 -55.13 5.26 12.31
C GLY A 63 -53.93 4.58 11.64
N VAL A 64 -53.94 3.25 11.44
CA VAL A 64 -52.89 2.56 10.69
C VAL A 64 -53.01 2.88 9.20
N VAL A 65 -51.89 3.26 8.60
CA VAL A 65 -51.74 3.47 7.16
C VAL A 65 -51.58 2.11 6.49
N VAL A 66 -52.55 1.72 5.68
CA VAL A 66 -52.51 0.51 4.85
C VAL A 66 -52.08 0.94 3.45
N ASN A 67 -50.86 0.58 3.05
CA ASN A 67 -50.38 0.84 1.68
C ASN A 67 -50.33 -0.46 0.88
N LEU A 68 -50.96 -0.45 -0.29
CA LEU A 68 -51.04 -1.55 -1.24
C LEU A 68 -50.24 -1.16 -2.48
N GLU A 69 -49.17 -1.88 -2.79
CA GLU A 69 -48.25 -1.54 -3.88
C GLU A 69 -48.01 -2.74 -4.79
N ARG A 70 -48.10 -2.54 -6.10
CA ARG A 70 -47.80 -3.58 -7.09
C ARG A 70 -46.29 -3.68 -7.30
N ASN A 71 -45.77 -4.90 -7.26
CA ASN A 71 -44.38 -5.23 -7.56
C ASN A 71 -44.32 -6.46 -8.49
N THR A 72 -44.52 -6.22 -9.78
CA THR A 72 -44.44 -7.25 -10.81
C THR A 72 -42.99 -7.75 -10.96
N PRO A 73 -42.72 -9.06 -11.02
CA PRO A 73 -41.35 -9.58 -11.13
C PRO A 73 -40.74 -9.38 -12.51
N PHE A 74 -39.41 -9.25 -12.59
CA PHE A 74 -38.63 -9.19 -13.84
C PHE A 74 -38.45 -10.58 -14.47
N GLN A 75 -39.56 -11.27 -14.74
CA GLN A 75 -39.51 -12.60 -15.33
C GLN A 75 -40.62 -12.78 -16.36
N ARG A 76 -40.32 -13.61 -17.35
CA ARG A 76 -41.33 -14.10 -18.29
C ARG A 76 -42.04 -15.30 -17.70
N THR A 77 -43.35 -15.36 -17.83
CA THR A 77 -44.13 -16.46 -17.22
C THR A 77 -44.34 -17.65 -18.16
N THR A 78 -44.10 -17.47 -19.48
CA THR A 78 -44.39 -18.50 -20.48
C THR A 78 -43.21 -18.72 -21.44
N ASN A 79 -42.84 -19.98 -21.68
CA ASN A 79 -41.95 -20.37 -22.79
C ASN A 79 -42.78 -20.59 -24.07
N TYR A 80 -42.42 -19.93 -25.17
CA TYR A 80 -43.16 -19.98 -26.43
C TYR A 80 -42.90 -21.23 -27.30
N GLN A 81 -42.04 -22.15 -26.86
CA GLN A 81 -41.56 -23.29 -27.66
C GLN A 81 -42.49 -24.51 -27.70
N LEU A 82 -43.71 -24.44 -27.15
CA LEU A 82 -44.50 -25.64 -26.88
C LEU A 82 -45.72 -25.81 -27.82
N TYR A 83 -45.51 -26.74 -28.77
CA TYR A 83 -46.47 -27.51 -29.57
C TYR A 83 -47.17 -26.77 -30.73
N ASP A 84 -46.74 -27.09 -31.97
CA ASP A 84 -47.38 -26.91 -33.30
C ASP A 84 -47.13 -25.66 -34.17
N ASN A 85 -46.20 -24.75 -33.82
CA ASN A 85 -45.96 -23.49 -34.56
C ASN A 85 -47.18 -22.55 -34.64
N SER A 86 -48.23 -22.75 -33.82
CA SER A 86 -49.32 -21.78 -33.71
C SER A 86 -48.93 -20.58 -32.84
N PHE A 87 -49.15 -19.38 -33.37
CA PHE A 87 -49.08 -18.17 -32.57
C PHE A 87 -50.22 -18.17 -31.55
N ARG A 88 -49.91 -17.99 -30.25
CA ARG A 88 -50.89 -17.89 -29.16
C ARG A 88 -50.96 -16.46 -28.63
N PRO A 89 -51.87 -15.61 -29.16
CA PRO A 89 -51.97 -14.20 -28.77
C PRO A 89 -52.14 -13.97 -27.27
N SER A 90 -52.82 -14.88 -26.55
CA SER A 90 -53.08 -14.72 -25.12
C SER A 90 -51.83 -14.75 -24.25
N ALA A 91 -50.86 -15.63 -24.54
CA ALA A 91 -49.60 -15.70 -23.79
C ALA A 91 -48.70 -14.49 -24.05
N VAL A 92 -48.65 -14.03 -25.30
CA VAL A 92 -47.87 -12.85 -25.70
C VAL A 92 -48.48 -11.57 -25.11
N ASN A 93 -49.81 -11.42 -25.19
CA ASN A 93 -50.50 -10.29 -24.57
C ASN A 93 -50.27 -10.25 -23.05
N LYS A 94 -50.32 -11.39 -22.36
CA LYS A 94 -50.07 -11.44 -20.91
C LYS A 94 -48.63 -11.02 -20.55
N ASP A 95 -47.62 -11.48 -21.29
CA ASP A 95 -46.25 -11.04 -21.05
C ASP A 95 -46.06 -9.53 -21.37
N PHE A 96 -46.72 -9.00 -22.40
CA PHE A 96 -46.70 -7.55 -22.67
C PHE A 96 -47.40 -6.74 -21.58
N ASP A 97 -48.51 -7.24 -21.04
CA ASP A 97 -49.23 -6.58 -19.94
C ASP A 97 -48.36 -6.55 -18.67
N LEU A 98 -47.64 -7.63 -18.35
CA LEU A 98 -46.68 -7.68 -17.23
C LEU A 98 -45.52 -6.68 -17.41
N ILE A 99 -44.95 -6.57 -18.62
CA ILE A 99 -43.91 -5.58 -18.94
C ILE A 99 -44.45 -4.16 -18.75
N TRP A 100 -45.66 -3.90 -19.24
CA TRP A 100 -46.28 -2.58 -19.12
C TRP A 100 -46.56 -2.22 -17.66
N TRP A 101 -47.05 -3.16 -16.85
CA TRP A 101 -47.21 -2.96 -15.40
C TRP A 101 -45.90 -2.68 -14.70
N LYS A 102 -44.82 -3.39 -15.06
CA LYS A 102 -43.49 -3.13 -14.47
C LYS A 102 -42.95 -1.75 -14.82
N LEU A 103 -43.18 -1.27 -16.04
CA LEU A 103 -42.79 0.08 -16.46
C LEU A 103 -43.56 1.15 -15.68
N GLN A 104 -44.86 0.95 -15.42
CA GLN A 104 -45.64 1.86 -14.56
C GLN A 104 -45.09 1.91 -13.13
N GLU A 105 -44.67 0.78 -12.57
CA GLU A 105 -44.04 0.69 -11.24
C GLU A 105 -42.71 1.44 -11.16
N LEU A 106 -41.84 1.25 -12.16
CA LEU A 106 -40.57 1.97 -12.23
C LEU A 106 -40.78 3.48 -12.35
N GLY A 107 -41.68 3.92 -13.23
CA GLY A 107 -42.01 5.34 -13.37
C GLY A 107 -42.61 5.97 -12.11
N TYR A 108 -43.46 5.23 -11.38
CA TYR A 108 -44.00 5.68 -10.10
C TYR A 108 -42.90 5.79 -9.03
N ARG A 109 -42.01 4.82 -8.94
CA ARG A 109 -40.88 4.83 -7.99
C ARG A 109 -39.95 6.02 -8.23
N ASP A 110 -39.64 6.32 -9.49
CA ASP A 110 -38.85 7.50 -9.86
C ASP A 110 -39.55 8.81 -9.43
N GLN A 111 -40.87 8.90 -9.62
CA GLN A 111 -41.67 10.06 -9.20
C GLN A 111 -41.67 10.24 -7.67
N VAL A 112 -41.84 9.17 -6.90
CA VAL A 112 -41.82 9.21 -5.43
C VAL A 112 -40.45 9.63 -4.91
N ILE A 113 -39.37 9.08 -5.48
CA ILE A 113 -37.99 9.47 -5.15
C ILE A 113 -37.76 10.96 -5.45
N TRP A 114 -38.20 11.43 -6.62
CA TRP A 114 -38.09 12.83 -6.99
C TRP A 114 -38.81 13.75 -5.99
N LEU A 115 -40.04 13.42 -5.62
CA LEU A 115 -40.81 14.22 -4.65
C LEU A 115 -40.19 14.19 -3.25
N ALA A 116 -39.66 13.05 -2.81
CA ALA A 116 -38.96 12.93 -1.53
C ALA A 116 -37.68 13.80 -1.49
N LEU A 117 -36.91 13.80 -2.58
CA LEU A 117 -35.73 14.65 -2.72
C LEU A 117 -36.08 16.14 -2.72
N VAL A 118 -37.13 16.54 -3.45
CA VAL A 118 -37.61 17.94 -3.46
C VAL A 118 -38.03 18.38 -2.06
N LYS A 119 -38.73 17.51 -1.30
CA LYS A 119 -39.12 17.80 0.08
C LYS A 119 -37.92 17.93 1.01
N GLU A 120 -36.98 17.00 0.96
CA GLU A 120 -35.74 17.04 1.76
C GLU A 120 -34.95 18.32 1.49
N ILE A 121 -34.82 18.74 0.23
CA ILE A 121 -34.17 19.99 -0.15
C ILE A 121 -34.92 21.20 0.47
N SER A 122 -36.25 21.21 0.39
CA SER A 122 -37.07 22.28 0.97
C SER A 122 -36.91 22.35 2.50
N ASP A 123 -36.87 21.21 3.18
CA ASP A 123 -36.70 21.12 4.63
C ASP A 123 -35.32 21.61 5.07
N ARG A 124 -34.26 21.29 4.30
CA ARG A 124 -32.91 21.81 4.54
C ARG A 124 -32.83 23.32 4.35
N ILE A 125 -33.43 23.86 3.29
CA ILE A 125 -33.50 25.31 3.07
C ILE A 125 -34.19 26.01 4.24
N ALA A 126 -35.29 25.45 4.76
CA ALA A 126 -35.98 25.99 5.93
C ALA A 126 -35.13 25.90 7.21
N GLY A 127 -34.40 24.78 7.38
CA GLY A 127 -33.44 24.59 8.47
C GLY A 127 -32.31 25.61 8.45
N ASP A 128 -31.71 25.84 7.28
CA ASP A 128 -30.66 26.83 7.07
C ASP A 128 -31.16 28.25 7.36
N GLY A 129 -32.40 28.58 6.94
CA GLY A 129 -33.03 29.86 7.28
C GLY A 129 -33.22 30.07 8.78
N ASN A 130 -33.58 29.02 9.53
CA ASN A 130 -33.70 29.09 10.99
C ASN A 130 -32.34 29.30 11.65
N LEU A 131 -31.31 28.55 11.21
CA LEU A 131 -29.94 28.73 11.68
C LEU A 131 -29.42 30.15 11.41
N GLN A 132 -29.70 30.70 10.23
CA GLN A 132 -29.30 32.07 9.91
C GLN A 132 -30.00 33.10 10.81
N ASN A 133 -31.28 32.90 11.15
CA ASN A 133 -31.99 33.78 12.09
C ASN A 133 -31.39 33.70 13.51
N GLN A 134 -30.98 32.51 13.96
CA GLN A 134 -30.30 32.35 15.24
C GLN A 134 -28.94 33.06 15.26
N ILE A 135 -28.16 32.94 14.17
CA ILE A 135 -26.88 33.64 14.01
C ILE A 135 -27.11 35.16 14.07
N ASN A 136 -28.06 35.69 13.30
CA ASN A 136 -28.36 37.13 13.29
C ASN A 136 -28.76 37.64 14.69
N THR A 137 -29.52 36.84 15.44
CA THR A 137 -29.92 37.19 16.83
C THR A 137 -28.71 37.22 17.77
N ILE A 138 -27.77 36.27 17.61
CA ILE A 138 -26.52 36.24 18.37
C ILE A 138 -25.65 37.45 18.02
N ASP A 139 -25.55 37.82 16.75
CA ASP A 139 -24.80 38.99 16.30
C ASP A 139 -25.36 40.29 16.88
N GLU A 140 -26.69 40.45 16.89
CA GLU A 140 -27.36 41.59 17.56
C GLU A 140 -27.09 41.60 19.07
N TRP A 141 -27.12 40.45 19.73
CA TRP A 141 -26.80 40.34 21.15
C TRP A 141 -25.34 40.69 21.45
N LEU A 142 -24.40 40.23 20.62
CA LEU A 142 -22.98 40.56 20.72
C LEU A 142 -22.74 42.06 20.51
N ALA A 143 -23.42 42.68 19.54
CA ALA A 143 -23.33 44.12 19.31
C ALA A 143 -23.82 44.92 20.53
N ASN A 144 -24.95 44.52 21.13
CA ASN A 144 -25.47 45.15 22.34
C ASN A 144 -24.53 44.96 23.55
N LEU A 145 -23.94 43.77 23.71
CA LEU A 145 -22.93 43.52 24.74
C LEU A 145 -21.70 44.41 24.55
N GLN A 146 -21.19 44.53 23.33
CA GLN A 146 -20.05 45.39 23.03
C GLN A 146 -20.37 46.86 23.32
N GLN A 147 -21.59 47.32 23.01
CA GLN A 147 -22.04 48.66 23.36
C GLN A 147 -22.07 48.86 24.88
N ASN A 148 -22.66 47.93 25.64
CA ASN A 148 -22.69 48.00 27.11
C ASN A 148 -21.27 48.02 27.72
N VAL A 149 -20.34 47.23 27.16
CA VAL A 149 -18.93 47.24 27.57
C VAL A 149 -18.29 48.60 27.30
N ASN A 150 -18.55 49.19 26.13
CA ASN A 150 -18.03 50.52 25.79
C ASN A 150 -18.59 51.61 26.70
N GLU A 151 -19.90 51.59 26.98
CA GLU A 151 -20.57 52.53 27.90
C GLU A 151 -20.01 52.39 29.32
N ASN A 152 -19.93 51.17 29.86
CA ASN A 152 -19.33 50.92 31.17
C ASN A 152 -17.85 51.35 31.22
N THR A 153 -17.09 51.18 30.13
CA THR A 153 -15.71 51.64 30.05
C THR A 153 -15.62 53.17 30.11
N ASN A 154 -16.52 53.88 29.44
CA ASN A 154 -16.60 55.33 29.50
C ASN A 154 -17.02 55.84 30.88
N ASP A 155 -18.00 55.20 31.52
CA ASP A 155 -18.45 55.53 32.87
C ASP A 155 -17.33 55.31 33.90
N ILE A 156 -16.60 54.19 33.78
CA ILE A 156 -15.42 53.92 34.61
C ILE A 156 -14.34 54.98 34.36
N ALA A 157 -14.08 55.35 33.09
CA ALA A 157 -13.11 56.40 32.78
C ALA A 157 -13.52 57.76 33.38
N GLN A 158 -14.81 58.10 33.34
CA GLN A 158 -15.35 59.30 33.95
C GLN A 158 -15.25 59.25 35.49
N LEU A 159 -15.61 58.12 36.11
CA LEU A 159 -15.48 57.92 37.55
C LEU A 159 -14.01 58.03 38.00
N VAL A 160 -13.08 57.48 37.22
CA VAL A 160 -11.63 57.61 37.46
C VAL A 160 -11.20 59.07 37.35
N ASN A 161 -11.70 59.83 36.38
CA ASN A 161 -11.42 61.27 36.26
C ASN A 161 -11.98 62.06 37.43
N ASP A 162 -13.22 61.79 37.84
CA ASP A 162 -13.89 62.46 38.96
C ASP A 162 -13.19 62.12 40.28
N LEU A 163 -12.84 60.86 40.49
CA LEU A 163 -12.07 60.42 41.66
C LEU A 163 -10.67 61.03 41.66
N SER A 164 -10.02 61.11 40.50
CA SER A 164 -8.71 61.77 40.36
C SER A 164 -8.80 63.26 40.70
N LYS A 165 -9.88 63.93 40.31
CA LYS A 165 -10.16 65.31 40.65
C LYS A 165 -10.44 65.47 42.15
N GLU A 166 -11.27 64.62 42.74
CA GLU A 166 -11.54 64.65 44.19
C GLU A 166 -10.27 64.37 44.98
N ILE A 167 -9.45 63.41 44.56
CA ILE A 167 -8.12 63.15 45.15
C ILE A 167 -7.24 64.39 45.00
N ALA A 168 -7.22 65.06 43.85
CA ALA A 168 -6.44 66.29 43.66
C ALA A 168 -6.93 67.44 44.56
N ASP A 169 -8.24 67.59 44.72
CA ASP A 169 -8.84 68.59 45.62
C ASP A 169 -8.52 68.26 47.09
N ARG A 170 -8.58 66.99 47.49
CA ARG A 170 -8.17 66.51 48.81
C ARG A 170 -6.67 66.71 49.05
N ILE A 171 -5.82 66.36 48.09
CA ILE A 171 -4.38 66.61 48.15
C ILE A 171 -4.12 68.12 48.30
N THR A 172 -4.86 68.96 47.59
CA THR A 172 -4.74 70.42 47.72
C THR A 172 -5.17 70.88 49.11
N GLY A 173 -6.28 70.38 49.64
CA GLY A 173 -6.74 70.65 51.00
C GLY A 173 -5.76 70.15 52.08
N ASP A 174 -5.22 68.95 51.91
CA ASP A 174 -4.22 68.34 52.78
C ASP A 174 -2.88 69.07 52.67
N GLN A 175 -2.51 69.59 51.50
CA GLN A 175 -1.32 70.40 51.31
C GLN A 175 -1.48 71.76 52.00
N ILE A 176 -2.66 72.38 51.94
CA ILE A 176 -2.98 73.59 52.72
C ILE A 176 -2.89 73.30 54.22
N LEU A 177 -3.46 72.19 54.69
CA LEU A 177 -3.35 71.77 56.09
C LEU A 177 -1.90 71.48 56.48
N LYS A 178 -1.15 70.77 55.64
CA LYS A 178 0.26 70.47 55.82
C LYS A 178 1.09 71.74 55.85
N ASP A 179 0.83 72.72 54.99
CA ASP A 179 1.53 74.01 54.97
C ASP A 179 1.21 74.82 56.23
N MET A 180 -0.04 74.77 56.71
CA MET A 180 -0.40 75.32 58.02
C MET A 180 0.33 74.62 59.16
N PHE A 181 0.37 73.27 59.16
CA PHE A 181 1.07 72.49 60.17
C PHE A 181 2.59 72.66 60.11
N ILE A 182 3.18 72.73 58.93
CA ILE A 182 4.60 73.02 58.71
C ILE A 182 4.90 74.42 59.18
N SER A 183 4.09 75.44 58.86
CA SER A 183 4.28 76.79 59.41
C SER A 183 4.23 76.79 60.94
N MET A 184 3.31 76.04 61.55
CA MET A 184 3.24 75.91 63.01
C MET A 184 4.42 75.14 63.60
N ILE A 185 4.90 74.10 62.91
CA ILE A 185 6.05 73.28 63.32
C ILE A 185 7.35 74.06 63.13
N ASP A 186 7.51 74.83 62.06
CA ASP A 186 8.66 75.70 61.80
C ASP A 186 8.72 76.83 62.81
N GLU A 187 7.57 77.41 63.18
CA GLU A 187 7.45 78.35 64.30
C GLU A 187 7.86 77.68 65.62
N ALA A 188 7.36 76.48 65.91
CA ALA A 188 7.74 75.71 67.10
C ALA A 188 9.21 75.24 67.10
N ILE A 189 9.82 74.95 65.94
CA ILE A 189 11.24 74.61 65.82
C ILE A 189 12.09 75.88 66.03
N ASN A 190 11.68 77.03 65.47
CA ASN A 190 12.36 78.32 65.66
C ASN A 190 12.26 78.83 67.10
N GLU A 191 11.15 78.56 67.80
CA GLU A 191 10.98 78.82 69.22
C GLU A 191 11.69 77.79 70.13
N GLY A 192 12.23 76.72 69.55
CA GLY A 192 13.05 75.71 70.22
C GLY A 192 12.28 74.57 70.90
N THR A 193 11.02 74.37 70.53
CA THR A 193 10.06 73.48 71.21
C THR A 193 10.08 72.03 70.68
N ILE A 194 10.63 71.74 69.49
CA ILE A 194 10.70 70.39 68.85
C ILE A 194 12.05 70.14 68.15
N ASN A 195 12.57 68.90 68.15
CA ASN A 195 13.88 68.51 67.56
C ASN A 195 13.73 67.93 66.13
N ALA A 196 14.52 68.42 65.17
CA ALA A 196 14.36 68.28 63.71
C ALA A 196 14.80 66.94 63.07
N LEU A 197 15.05 65.88 63.85
CA LEU A 197 15.62 64.61 63.35
C LEU A 197 14.60 63.62 62.75
N ALA A 198 13.31 63.96 62.62
CA ALA A 198 12.28 63.05 62.14
C ALA A 198 11.83 63.36 60.70
N ILE A 199 12.52 62.72 59.74
CA ILE A 199 12.01 62.25 58.43
C ILE A 199 11.69 63.31 57.35
N THR A 200 12.70 63.70 56.55
CA THR A 200 12.50 64.50 55.32
C THR A 200 12.19 63.58 54.12
N HIS A 201 11.07 63.82 53.43
CA HIS A 201 10.69 63.17 52.15
C HIS A 201 10.63 64.23 51.05
N LEU A 202 11.07 63.88 49.84
CA LEU A 202 11.05 64.77 48.67
C LEU A 202 10.40 64.08 47.47
N ASP A 203 9.77 64.83 46.58
CA ASP A 203 9.03 64.28 45.44
C ASP A 203 9.88 64.12 44.16
N SER A 204 11.08 64.69 44.10
CA SER A 204 11.96 64.62 42.92
C SER A 204 13.45 64.82 43.24
N LEU A 205 14.32 64.47 42.30
CA LEU A 205 15.77 64.74 42.40
C LEU A 205 16.09 66.24 42.34
N GLU A 206 15.29 67.02 41.61
CA GLU A 206 15.46 68.47 41.55
C GLU A 206 15.20 69.11 42.91
N ALA A 207 14.20 68.62 43.65
CA ALA A 207 13.96 69.04 45.04
C ALA A 207 15.07 68.58 46.00
N LEU A 208 15.75 67.46 45.71
CA LEU A 208 16.87 66.94 46.49
C LEU A 208 18.12 67.84 46.39
N GLU A 209 18.42 68.37 45.20
CA GLU A 209 19.51 69.34 44.98
C GLU A 209 19.25 70.67 45.72
N GLY A 210 17.99 71.03 45.96
CA GLY A 210 17.60 72.24 46.70
C GLY A 210 17.74 72.16 48.22
N VAL A 211 18.09 71.00 48.78
CA VAL A 211 18.22 70.81 50.23
C VAL A 211 19.53 71.42 50.75
N THR A 212 19.42 72.41 51.64
CA THR A 212 20.59 73.15 52.15
C THR A 212 21.08 72.70 53.52
N ASN A 213 20.24 72.07 54.35
CA ASN A 213 20.60 71.61 55.70
C ASN A 213 21.28 70.23 55.69
N VAL A 214 22.31 70.05 54.87
CA VAL A 214 22.97 68.76 54.65
C VAL A 214 24.09 68.47 55.67
N TRP A 215 24.25 67.19 56.02
CA TRP A 215 25.41 66.69 56.75
C TRP A 215 25.80 65.32 56.19
N ASP A 216 27.06 64.93 56.39
CA ASP A 216 27.56 63.66 55.87
C ASP A 216 26.74 62.49 56.41
N GLY A 217 26.27 61.62 55.51
CA GLY A 217 25.42 60.47 55.85
C GLY A 217 23.95 60.81 56.12
N ARG A 218 23.51 62.06 55.90
CA ARG A 218 22.07 62.40 55.94
C ARG A 218 21.33 61.58 54.87
N THR A 219 20.29 60.85 55.26
CA THR A 219 19.45 60.08 54.34
C THR A 219 18.11 60.79 54.13
N ILE A 220 17.71 60.97 52.88
CA ILE A 220 16.40 61.50 52.47
C ILE A 220 15.75 60.51 51.53
N TYR A 221 14.47 60.24 51.73
CA TYR A 221 13.69 59.44 50.79
C TYR A 221 13.17 60.34 49.67
N VAL A 222 13.47 59.98 48.42
CA VAL A 222 12.87 60.58 47.24
C VAL A 222 11.79 59.65 46.72
N LYS A 223 10.57 60.16 46.62
CA LYS A 223 9.39 59.43 46.18
C LYS A 223 9.65 58.72 44.85
N ASP A 224 9.27 57.45 44.80
CA ASP A 224 9.44 56.52 43.66
C ASP A 224 10.90 56.24 43.22
N LEU A 225 11.89 56.94 43.79
CA LEU A 225 13.30 56.83 43.44
C LEU A 225 14.16 56.22 44.56
N GLY A 226 13.66 56.17 45.79
CA GLY A 226 14.31 55.53 46.93
C GLY A 226 15.13 56.50 47.78
N ASN A 227 15.91 55.95 48.69
CA ASN A 227 16.73 56.73 49.61
C ASN A 227 17.97 57.30 48.90
N TYR A 228 18.34 58.54 49.23
CA TYR A 228 19.59 59.18 48.84
C TYR A 228 20.32 59.62 50.11
N ARG A 229 21.62 59.38 50.14
CA ARG A 229 22.49 59.83 51.22
C ARG A 229 23.36 60.98 50.74
N TYR A 230 23.55 62.01 51.56
CA TYR A 230 24.48 63.08 51.23
C TYR A 230 25.91 62.61 51.53
N ASP A 231 26.79 62.71 50.53
CA ASP A 231 28.22 62.42 50.66
C ASP A 231 28.98 63.74 50.74
N ALA A 232 29.48 64.07 51.92
CA ALA A 232 30.17 65.35 52.15
C ALA A 232 31.53 65.43 51.46
N LEU A 233 32.12 64.31 51.01
CA LEU A 233 33.40 64.31 50.30
C LEU A 233 33.23 64.72 48.83
N THR A 234 32.12 64.31 48.21
CA THR A 234 31.78 64.70 46.83
C THR A 234 30.81 65.87 46.76
N THR A 235 30.35 66.37 47.91
CA THR A 235 29.36 67.45 48.06
C THR A 235 28.08 67.19 47.27
N SER A 236 27.68 65.92 47.14
CA SER A 236 26.56 65.52 46.29
C SER A 236 25.71 64.45 46.96
N TRP A 237 24.45 64.37 46.53
CA TRP A 237 23.57 63.29 46.91
C TRP A 237 23.88 62.03 46.10
N VAL A 238 24.10 60.91 46.79
CA VAL A 238 24.32 59.61 46.17
C VAL A 238 23.18 58.66 46.55
N LYS A 239 22.67 57.90 45.58
CA LYS A 239 21.57 56.95 45.81
C LYS A 239 21.98 55.90 46.84
N ALA A 240 21.20 55.72 47.89
CA ALA A 240 21.43 54.75 48.94
C ALA A 240 20.93 53.36 48.50
N TYR A 241 21.85 52.56 47.94
CA TYR A 241 21.83 51.09 47.76
C TYR A 241 20.48 50.35 47.66
N GLN A 242 19.75 50.47 46.53
CA GLN A 242 18.48 49.71 46.34
C GLN A 242 18.22 49.11 44.94
N ASP A 243 19.10 49.28 43.94
CA ASP A 243 18.94 48.64 42.63
C ASP A 243 19.91 47.44 42.49
N ALA A 244 19.54 46.42 41.71
CA ALA A 244 20.31 45.17 41.57
C ALA A 244 21.77 45.38 41.09
N ASP A 245 22.06 46.50 40.42
CA ASP A 245 23.40 46.87 39.95
C ASP A 245 24.32 47.35 41.08
N ASN A 246 23.76 47.78 42.21
CA ASN A 246 24.46 48.45 43.30
C ASN A 246 24.36 47.72 44.66
N VAL A 247 23.39 46.81 44.84
CA VAL A 247 23.40 45.85 45.96
C VAL A 247 24.52 44.85 45.71
N LYS A 248 25.46 44.68 46.65
CA LYS A 248 26.65 43.81 46.47
C LYS A 248 26.72 42.72 47.52
N ASP A 249 27.18 41.53 47.11
CA ASP A 249 27.71 40.50 48.00
C ASP A 249 29.19 40.29 47.63
N GLY A 250 30.10 40.68 48.52
CA GLY A 250 31.53 40.77 48.23
C GLY A 250 31.87 41.76 47.10
N SER A 251 32.57 41.30 46.06
CA SER A 251 32.98 42.13 44.91
C SER A 251 31.92 42.22 43.80
N GLU A 252 30.80 41.51 43.93
CA GLU A 252 29.83 41.32 42.85
C GLU A 252 28.50 41.99 43.18
N SER A 253 27.86 42.57 42.16
CA SER A 253 26.51 43.11 42.29
C SER A 253 25.45 42.00 42.26
N GLN A 254 24.26 42.28 42.81
CA GLN A 254 23.12 41.38 42.78
C GLN A 254 22.70 41.05 41.34
N MET A 255 22.90 41.95 40.39
CA MET A 255 22.77 41.67 38.95
C MET A 255 23.78 40.61 38.50
N GLN A 256 25.07 40.76 38.84
CA GLN A 256 26.10 39.77 38.50
C GLN A 256 25.81 38.40 39.14
N ILE A 257 25.28 38.38 40.36
CA ILE A 257 24.89 37.16 41.07
C ILE A 257 23.66 36.50 40.41
N ASN A 258 22.63 37.28 40.07
CA ASN A 258 21.44 36.77 39.37
C ASN A 258 21.74 36.26 37.96
N ASP A 259 22.84 36.72 37.36
CA ASP A 259 23.34 36.25 36.06
C ASP A 259 24.19 34.98 36.15
N LYS A 260 24.62 34.58 37.35
CA LYS A 260 25.31 33.29 37.58
C LYS A 260 24.35 32.11 37.69
N SER A 261 23.09 32.35 38.02
CA SER A 261 22.07 31.30 38.12
C SER A 261 21.25 31.18 36.84
N VAL A 262 21.09 29.96 36.33
CA VAL A 262 20.15 29.67 35.23
C VAL A 262 18.73 29.72 35.77
N ARG A 263 17.92 30.64 35.24
CA ARG A 263 16.51 30.75 35.63
C ARG A 263 15.73 29.56 35.09
N VAL A 264 14.86 28.99 35.93
CA VAL A 264 14.03 27.82 35.61
C VAL A 264 12.57 28.24 35.42
N PHE A 265 11.96 27.78 34.33
CA PHE A 265 10.54 27.95 34.03
C PHE A 265 9.86 26.58 33.96
N GLU A 266 8.56 26.50 34.27
CA GLU A 266 7.83 25.23 34.23
C GLU A 266 7.47 24.84 32.80
N SER A 267 7.01 25.80 32.00
CA SER A 267 6.62 25.62 30.60
C SER A 267 7.16 26.70 29.66
N ILE A 268 7.00 26.48 28.35
CA ILE A 268 7.26 27.50 27.33
C ILE A 268 6.34 28.69 27.50
N ALA A 269 5.07 28.48 27.90
CA ALA A 269 4.15 29.57 28.16
C ALA A 269 4.68 30.51 29.27
N ASP A 270 5.21 29.94 30.36
CA ASP A 270 5.79 30.74 31.46
C ASP A 270 7.03 31.50 31.01
N LEU A 271 7.89 30.88 30.20
CA LEU A 271 9.04 31.56 29.60
C LEU A 271 8.63 32.76 28.75
N LEU A 272 7.55 32.65 27.97
CA LEU A 272 7.11 33.73 27.08
C LEU A 272 6.53 34.95 27.81
N THR A 273 6.20 34.84 29.10
CA THR A 273 5.85 35.99 29.94
C THR A 273 7.06 36.79 30.42
N TYR A 274 8.26 36.22 30.28
CA TYR A 274 9.50 36.80 30.80
C TYR A 274 10.19 37.67 29.76
N THR A 275 10.49 38.91 30.14
CA THR A 275 11.31 39.81 29.32
C THR A 275 12.80 39.46 29.50
N PRO A 276 13.53 39.11 28.42
CA PRO A 276 14.96 38.82 28.48
C PRO A 276 15.76 40.00 29.03
N ARG A 277 16.78 39.72 29.84
CA ARG A 277 17.68 40.73 30.44
C ARG A 277 18.82 41.14 29.54
N LYS A 278 19.31 40.20 28.70
CA LYS A 278 20.45 40.39 27.82
C LYS A 278 20.46 39.42 26.65
N ASP A 279 21.16 39.77 25.59
CA ASP A 279 21.53 38.83 24.52
C ASP A 279 22.46 37.74 25.08
N GLY A 280 22.26 36.50 24.63
CA GLY A 280 22.97 35.32 25.15
C GLY A 280 22.50 34.82 26.52
N GLN A 281 21.38 35.33 27.07
CA GLN A 281 20.85 34.85 28.33
C GLN A 281 20.46 33.37 28.25
N VAL A 282 20.90 32.55 29.22
CA VAL A 282 20.55 31.14 29.32
C VAL A 282 19.43 30.92 30.35
N VAL A 283 18.44 30.12 29.97
CA VAL A 283 17.35 29.67 30.84
C VAL A 283 17.14 28.17 30.69
N TYR A 284 16.48 27.54 31.66
CA TYR A 284 16.04 26.15 31.59
C TYR A 284 14.52 26.10 31.68
N VAL A 285 13.89 25.36 30.79
CA VAL A 285 12.45 25.10 30.84
C VAL A 285 12.24 23.63 31.19
N LYS A 286 11.40 23.32 32.19
CA LYS A 286 11.17 21.93 32.61
C LYS A 286 10.42 21.12 31.55
N GLY A 287 9.36 21.67 30.97
CA GLY A 287 8.56 21.02 29.93
C GLY A 287 8.10 21.98 28.83
N TYR A 288 7.58 21.46 27.71
CA TYR A 288 6.97 22.31 26.69
C TYR A 288 5.64 22.88 27.21
N HIS A 289 4.82 22.00 27.76
CA HIS A 289 3.53 22.31 28.40
C HIS A 289 3.65 22.20 29.93
N ASN A 290 2.75 22.86 30.64
CA ASN A 290 2.55 22.61 32.06
C ASN A 290 2.06 21.16 32.27
N PRO A 291 2.46 20.52 33.38
CA PRO A 291 2.07 19.15 33.71
C PRO A 291 0.57 19.11 33.98
N THR A 292 -0.13 18.18 33.32
CA THR A 292 -1.56 17.95 33.59
C THR A 292 -1.78 16.98 34.76
N ASN A 293 -0.76 16.20 35.12
CA ASN A 293 -0.80 15.27 36.24
C ASN A 293 0.60 15.07 36.85
N PHE A 294 0.80 15.57 38.08
CA PHE A 294 2.06 15.46 38.82
C PHE A 294 2.34 14.04 39.35
N ALA A 295 1.38 13.13 39.33
CA ALA A 295 1.57 11.74 39.76
C ALA A 295 2.28 10.87 38.71
N LEU A 296 2.48 11.36 37.48
CA LEU A 296 3.21 10.65 36.43
C LEU A 296 4.72 10.61 36.75
N ALA A 297 5.39 9.54 36.34
CA ALA A 297 6.84 9.38 36.54
C ALA A 297 7.68 10.47 35.84
N LYS A 298 7.15 11.09 34.78
CA LYS A 298 7.75 12.20 34.04
C LYS A 298 6.70 13.30 33.81
N PRO A 299 6.41 14.14 34.83
CA PRO A 299 5.34 15.14 34.72
C PRO A 299 5.70 16.26 33.73
N TYR A 300 7.00 16.50 33.48
CA TYR A 300 7.50 17.46 32.51
C TYR A 300 8.24 16.75 31.37
N VAL A 301 7.95 17.16 30.14
CA VAL A 301 8.56 16.63 28.90
C VAL A 301 8.70 17.75 27.88
N GLY A 302 9.72 17.67 27.00
CA GLY A 302 9.91 18.66 25.92
C GLY A 302 10.54 19.98 26.35
N GLY A 303 11.05 20.07 27.58
CA GLY A 303 11.83 21.19 28.07
C GLY A 303 13.27 21.18 27.57
N GLY A 304 14.12 22.04 28.14
CA GLY A 304 15.55 22.11 27.80
C GLY A 304 16.18 23.47 28.09
N HIS A 305 17.49 23.55 27.90
CA HIS A 305 18.21 24.81 27.95
C HIS A 305 17.89 25.65 26.71
N ARG A 306 17.59 26.94 26.91
CA ARG A 306 17.36 27.89 25.83
C ARG A 306 18.26 29.11 26.01
N VAL A 307 18.76 29.63 24.89
CA VAL A 307 19.58 30.85 24.84
C VAL A 307 18.80 31.92 24.10
N TYR A 308 18.65 33.09 24.71
CA TYR A 308 18.05 34.23 24.03
C TYR A 308 19.04 34.79 23.01
N VAL A 309 18.60 34.93 21.76
CA VAL A 309 19.35 35.52 20.65
C VAL A 309 18.54 36.70 20.13
N ALA A 310 18.96 37.92 20.46
CA ALA A 310 18.22 39.15 20.19
C ALA A 310 17.95 39.36 18.68
N SER A 311 18.90 38.97 17.82
CA SER A 311 18.74 39.04 16.37
C SER A 311 17.66 38.10 15.81
N ARG A 312 17.23 37.10 16.61
CA ARG A 312 16.17 36.13 16.26
C ARG A 312 14.87 36.38 17.03
N ALA A 313 14.71 37.53 17.70
CA ALA A 313 13.54 37.84 18.51
C ALA A 313 12.20 37.78 17.74
N ALA A 314 12.23 38.03 16.43
CA ALA A 314 11.06 37.95 15.54
C ALA A 314 10.80 36.54 14.98
N GLU A 315 11.67 35.57 15.24
CA GLU A 315 11.53 34.19 14.77
C GLU A 315 10.74 33.36 15.78
N ASN A 316 9.71 32.67 15.30
CA ASN A 316 8.96 31.69 16.07
C ASN A 316 8.57 30.51 15.18
N ASP A 317 9.29 29.41 15.31
CA ASP A 317 8.97 28.14 14.64
C ASP A 317 8.23 27.15 15.56
N GLY A 318 7.97 27.54 16.82
CA GLY A 318 7.31 26.72 17.82
C GLY A 318 8.12 25.50 18.28
N PHE A 319 9.43 25.46 18.02
CA PHE A 319 10.31 24.36 18.40
C PHE A 319 11.74 24.85 18.72
N LEU A 320 12.55 25.09 17.68
CA LEU A 320 13.97 25.39 17.79
C LEU A 320 14.16 26.84 18.23
N CYS A 321 13.45 27.80 17.64
CA CYS A 321 13.48 29.21 18.03
C CYS A 321 12.07 29.70 18.33
N ILE A 322 11.85 30.18 19.56
CA ILE A 322 10.55 30.71 19.99
C ILE A 322 10.75 32.13 20.53
N ASN A 323 10.42 33.14 19.72
CA ASN A 323 10.59 34.57 20.01
C ASN A 323 12.03 34.90 20.45
N GLY A 324 13.03 34.37 19.73
CA GLY A 324 14.46 34.53 20.03
C GLY A 324 15.03 33.55 21.05
N TRP A 325 14.22 32.74 21.75
CA TRP A 325 14.70 31.69 22.64
C TRP A 325 15.04 30.41 21.87
N VAL A 326 16.33 30.20 21.62
CA VAL A 326 16.86 29.09 20.83
C VAL A 326 17.17 27.87 21.71
N LEU A 327 16.52 26.74 21.44
CA LEU A 327 16.77 25.46 22.09
C LEU A 327 18.20 24.99 21.86
N GLN A 328 18.90 24.66 22.95
CA GLN A 328 20.22 24.05 22.90
C GLN A 328 20.06 22.53 22.78
N HIS A 329 20.77 21.94 21.81
CA HIS A 329 20.64 20.52 21.49
C HIS A 329 21.98 19.90 21.10
N GLU A 330 22.09 18.59 21.28
CA GLU A 330 23.21 17.77 20.79
C GLU A 330 22.81 16.94 19.55
N ASN A 331 21.84 17.46 18.78
CA ASN A 331 21.21 16.81 17.62
C ASN A 331 20.35 15.59 17.98
N VAL A 332 19.90 15.47 19.23
CA VAL A 332 18.93 14.47 19.68
C VAL A 332 17.64 15.18 20.06
N PHE A 333 16.52 14.72 19.53
CA PHE A 333 15.22 15.36 19.68
C PHE A 333 14.14 14.35 20.02
N THR A 334 13.10 14.81 20.73
CA THR A 334 11.87 14.06 20.96
C THR A 334 10.69 14.90 20.47
N PRO A 335 9.54 14.29 20.10
CA PRO A 335 8.35 15.03 19.69
C PRO A 335 7.89 16.07 20.71
N TYR A 336 8.11 15.83 22.00
CA TYR A 336 7.72 16.75 23.06
C TYR A 336 8.37 18.14 22.94
N HIS A 337 9.57 18.25 22.37
CA HIS A 337 10.25 19.54 22.21
C HIS A 337 9.49 20.52 21.30
N SER A 338 8.60 20.03 20.43
CA SER A 338 7.74 20.85 19.56
C SER A 338 6.28 20.88 20.02
N GLY A 339 6.02 20.40 21.24
CA GLY A 339 4.72 20.46 21.88
C GLY A 339 3.78 19.31 21.55
N CYS A 340 4.25 18.22 20.93
CA CYS A 340 3.46 16.99 20.80
C CYS A 340 3.02 16.48 22.18
N LYS A 341 1.83 15.86 22.24
CA LYS A 341 1.29 15.24 23.46
C LYS A 341 1.70 13.78 23.58
N CYS A 342 1.85 13.06 22.47
CA CYS A 342 2.25 11.65 22.44
C CYS A 342 1.45 10.77 23.41
N ASP A 343 0.12 10.95 23.40
CA ASP A 343 -0.84 10.18 24.19
C ASP A 343 -1.59 9.14 23.33
N GLY A 344 -1.29 9.06 22.04
CA GLY A 344 -1.98 8.20 21.07
C GLY A 344 -3.41 8.62 20.73
N VAL A 345 -3.84 9.83 21.14
CA VAL A 345 -5.22 10.32 20.94
C VAL A 345 -5.25 11.74 20.38
N THR A 346 -4.40 12.63 20.89
CA THR A 346 -4.25 13.99 20.39
C THR A 346 -3.56 13.98 19.04
N ASP A 347 -4.11 14.69 18.06
CA ASP A 347 -3.48 14.82 16.75
C ASP A 347 -2.17 15.63 16.85
N ASP A 348 -1.06 14.92 16.72
CA ASP A 348 0.30 15.47 16.86
C ASP A 348 0.87 15.98 15.53
N THR A 349 0.14 15.85 14.40
CA THR A 349 0.67 16.12 13.05
C THR A 349 1.34 17.48 12.93
N LEU A 350 0.66 18.56 13.31
CA LEU A 350 1.19 19.92 13.16
C LEU A 350 2.36 20.22 14.10
N ASN A 351 2.33 19.69 15.32
CA ASN A 351 3.41 19.90 16.28
C ASN A 351 4.65 19.09 15.90
N PHE A 352 4.47 17.87 15.41
CA PHE A 352 5.58 17.06 14.93
C PHE A 352 6.22 17.67 13.68
N ASP A 353 5.41 18.26 12.80
CA ASP A 353 5.93 18.94 11.61
C ASP A 353 6.83 20.13 11.94
N LYS A 354 6.53 20.92 12.98
CA LYS A 354 7.39 22.04 13.42
C LYS A 354 8.83 21.58 13.67
N LEU A 355 8.99 20.41 14.32
CA LEU A 355 10.29 19.80 14.55
C LEU A 355 10.97 19.46 13.22
N MET A 356 10.30 18.65 12.38
CA MET A 356 10.89 18.15 11.14
C MET A 356 11.20 19.28 10.15
N TYR A 357 10.33 20.27 10.03
CA TYR A 357 10.52 21.43 9.17
C TYR A 357 11.65 22.34 9.66
N ALA A 358 11.81 22.54 10.98
CA ALA A 358 12.93 23.30 11.50
C ALA A 358 14.28 22.62 11.18
N LEU A 359 14.34 21.28 11.25
CA LEU A 359 15.54 20.54 10.85
C LEU A 359 15.85 20.72 9.36
N GLU A 360 14.83 20.68 8.49
CA GLU A 360 14.98 20.94 7.06
C GLU A 360 15.46 22.37 6.78
N ARG A 361 14.74 23.37 7.31
CA ARG A 361 14.99 24.81 7.06
C ARG A 361 16.39 25.22 7.50
N ASN A 362 16.88 24.67 8.60
CA ASN A 362 18.20 24.98 9.15
C ASN A 362 19.29 24.01 8.68
N ASN A 363 18.97 23.05 7.81
CA ASN A 363 19.89 22.00 7.33
C ASN A 363 20.62 21.28 8.48
N LEU A 364 19.89 20.94 9.54
CA LEU A 364 20.42 20.33 10.75
C LEU A 364 20.43 18.80 10.65
N LYS A 365 21.45 18.20 11.26
CA LYS A 365 21.43 16.76 11.55
C LYS A 365 20.53 16.51 12.74
N GLY A 366 19.83 15.38 12.77
CA GLY A 366 18.96 15.06 13.88
C GLY A 366 18.78 13.56 14.10
N HIS A 367 18.71 13.15 15.35
CA HIS A 367 18.22 11.85 15.79
C HIS A 367 16.94 12.09 16.58
N VAL A 368 15.81 11.87 15.92
CA VAL A 368 14.47 12.05 16.48
C VAL A 368 14.00 10.72 17.05
N ILE A 369 13.72 10.67 18.35
CA ILE A 369 13.38 9.44 19.07
C ILE A 369 11.92 9.53 19.55
N ILE A 370 11.10 8.56 19.13
CA ILE A 370 9.70 8.43 19.52
C ILE A 370 9.54 7.17 20.36
N ASN A 371 9.38 7.33 21.68
CA ASN A 371 9.19 6.24 22.62
C ASN A 371 7.75 6.08 23.12
N ASP A 372 6.89 7.06 22.83
CA ASP A 372 5.52 7.12 23.33
C ASP A 372 4.53 7.13 22.14
N PRO A 373 3.28 6.65 22.33
CA PRO A 373 2.32 6.53 21.23
C PRO A 373 1.97 7.89 20.62
N MET A 374 1.79 7.97 19.30
CA MET A 374 1.35 9.20 18.63
C MET A 374 0.17 8.95 17.72
N PHE A 375 -0.67 9.96 17.57
CA PHE A 375 -1.80 9.94 16.64
C PHE A 375 -1.64 11.05 15.61
N PHE A 376 -1.82 10.70 14.33
CA PHE A 376 -1.77 11.62 13.21
C PHE A 376 -3.14 11.61 12.51
N ASN A 377 -3.77 12.77 12.33
CA ASN A 377 -5.08 12.85 11.70
C ASN A 377 -5.37 14.19 11.01
N SER A 378 -4.33 14.87 10.53
CA SER A 378 -4.47 16.10 9.73
C SER A 378 -3.35 16.25 8.70
N GLN A 379 -3.39 17.33 7.92
CA GLN A 379 -2.42 17.60 6.87
C GLN A 379 -1.15 18.23 7.43
N CYS A 380 0.01 17.67 7.10
CA CYS A 380 1.30 18.32 7.24
C CYS A 380 1.39 19.58 6.33
N PRO A 381 1.83 20.74 6.83
CA PRO A 381 2.02 21.96 6.04
C PRO A 381 2.80 21.75 4.72
N ARG A 382 2.24 22.21 3.60
CA ARG A 382 2.83 22.11 2.25
C ARG A 382 3.85 23.23 1.99
N ILE A 383 4.96 23.18 2.70
CA ILE A 383 6.03 24.20 2.69
C ILE A 383 7.41 23.53 2.60
N GLY A 384 8.46 24.31 2.33
CA GLY A 384 9.82 23.78 2.24
C GLY A 384 10.00 22.90 1.00
N LYS A 385 10.56 21.70 1.17
CA LYS A 385 10.73 20.70 0.10
C LYS A 385 9.50 19.81 -0.09
N LEU A 386 8.55 19.86 0.85
CA LEU A 386 7.25 19.21 0.78
C LEU A 386 6.21 20.16 0.15
N ILE A 387 6.41 20.49 -1.13
CA ILE A 387 5.42 21.22 -1.93
C ILE A 387 4.58 20.19 -2.68
N ASP A 388 3.27 20.36 -2.72
CA ASP A 388 2.40 19.44 -3.46
C ASP A 388 1.95 20.08 -4.77
N PRO A 389 2.18 19.45 -5.94
CA PRO A 389 1.53 19.85 -7.17
C PRO A 389 0.02 19.89 -6.97
N VAL A 390 -0.63 20.97 -7.40
CA VAL A 390 -2.09 21.18 -7.28
C VAL A 390 -2.88 19.98 -7.80
N GLN A 391 -2.32 19.25 -8.77
CA GLN A 391 -2.92 18.07 -9.42
C GLN A 391 -2.83 16.76 -8.62
N PHE A 392 -1.91 16.63 -7.64
CA PHE A 392 -1.84 15.42 -6.81
C PHE A 392 -2.72 15.52 -5.58
N ASN A 393 -2.72 16.69 -4.93
CA ASN A 393 -3.46 16.96 -3.69
C ASN A 393 -3.26 15.81 -2.66
N GLU A 394 -2.01 15.38 -2.49
CA GLU A 394 -1.60 14.28 -1.61
C GLU A 394 -1.79 14.67 -0.14
N LYS A 395 -2.31 13.73 0.64
CA LYS A 395 -2.31 13.83 2.11
C LYS A 395 -0.99 13.35 2.70
N ASN A 396 -0.39 14.13 3.61
CA ASN A 396 0.88 13.78 4.27
C ASN A 396 0.78 13.93 5.79
N ALA A 397 1.37 13.00 6.55
CA ALA A 397 1.42 13.05 8.01
C ALA A 397 2.79 13.52 8.50
N ILE A 398 3.87 13.00 7.91
CA ILE A 398 5.25 13.21 8.34
C ILE A 398 6.09 13.56 7.12
N ARG A 399 6.86 14.65 7.20
CA ARG A 399 7.95 14.91 6.26
C ARG A 399 9.23 14.23 6.75
N LEU A 400 9.91 13.52 5.86
CA LEU A 400 11.23 12.95 6.09
C LEU A 400 12.27 13.88 5.46
N VAL A 401 13.29 14.25 6.21
CA VAL A 401 14.21 15.33 5.84
C VAL A 401 15.66 14.85 5.89
N SER A 402 16.54 15.53 5.15
CA SER A 402 17.93 15.08 4.98
C SER A 402 18.71 15.09 6.28
N ASN A 403 19.64 14.14 6.42
CA ASN A 403 20.52 13.97 7.58
C ASN A 403 19.79 13.70 8.91
N VAL A 404 18.57 13.17 8.84
CA VAL A 404 17.77 12.83 10.01
C VAL A 404 17.56 11.32 10.14
N LYS A 405 17.78 10.84 11.36
CA LYS A 405 17.39 9.52 11.83
C LYS A 405 16.08 9.64 12.60
N LEU A 406 15.06 8.91 12.19
CA LEU A 406 13.77 8.80 12.86
C LEU A 406 13.67 7.43 13.50
N GLU A 407 13.85 7.37 14.82
CA GLU A 407 13.73 6.16 15.64
C GLU A 407 12.32 6.08 16.25
N ILE A 408 11.60 5.01 15.95
CA ILE A 408 10.21 4.78 16.33
C ILE A 408 10.16 3.50 17.16
N ASN A 409 9.96 3.63 18.47
CA ASN A 409 9.93 2.53 19.43
C ASN A 409 8.53 2.29 20.04
N SER A 410 7.53 3.03 19.57
CA SER A 410 6.13 2.93 20.01
C SER A 410 5.17 2.82 18.82
N THR A 411 3.88 2.88 19.08
CA THR A 411 2.84 2.84 18.05
C THR A 411 2.53 4.24 17.52
N LEU A 412 2.65 4.45 16.21
CA LEU A 412 2.08 5.61 15.51
C LEU A 412 0.81 5.18 14.81
N THR A 413 -0.31 5.83 15.15
CA THR A 413 -1.62 5.55 14.57
C THR A 413 -2.01 6.66 13.60
N PHE A 414 -2.47 6.27 12.41
CA PHE A 414 -2.89 7.20 11.35
C PHE A 414 -4.41 7.11 11.19
N GLY A 415 -5.10 8.22 11.46
CA GLY A 415 -6.56 8.29 11.50
C GLY A 415 -7.23 8.42 10.13
N SER A 416 -8.56 8.54 10.16
CA SER A 416 -9.43 8.55 8.98
C SER A 416 -9.22 9.75 8.07
N PHE A 417 -8.53 10.81 8.51
CA PHE A 417 -8.11 11.90 7.62
C PHE A 417 -7.34 11.35 6.41
N PHE A 418 -6.48 10.34 6.62
CA PHE A 418 -5.67 9.75 5.56
C PHE A 418 -6.41 8.72 4.71
N ALA A 419 -7.68 8.46 4.99
CA ALA A 419 -8.52 7.58 4.20
C ALA A 419 -8.75 8.16 2.79
N GLY A 420 -8.80 7.28 1.78
CA GLY A 420 -9.04 7.68 0.39
C GLY A 420 -10.52 8.01 0.15
N SER A 421 -10.80 9.05 -0.65
CA SER A 421 -12.13 9.37 -1.18
C SER A 421 -12.06 9.71 -2.66
N SER A 422 -13.22 9.85 -3.33
CA SER A 422 -13.30 10.31 -4.73
C SER A 422 -12.66 11.69 -4.95
N GLU A 423 -12.79 12.58 -3.96
CA GLU A 423 -12.29 13.96 -4.03
C GLU A 423 -10.81 14.05 -3.67
N GLN A 424 -10.35 13.20 -2.74
CA GLN A 424 -8.99 13.18 -2.21
C GLN A 424 -8.44 11.75 -2.13
N PRO A 425 -8.06 11.16 -3.27
CA PRO A 425 -7.77 9.75 -3.33
C PRO A 425 -6.34 9.39 -2.94
N LYS A 426 -5.39 10.35 -2.97
CA LYS A 426 -3.96 10.09 -2.85
C LYS A 426 -3.40 10.46 -1.48
N CYS A 427 -2.42 9.68 -1.01
CA CYS A 427 -1.65 10.00 0.18
C CYS A 427 -0.20 9.53 0.03
N ASN A 428 0.68 10.20 0.78
CA ASN A 428 2.07 9.83 0.97
C ASN A 428 2.40 10.13 2.45
N ILE A 429 2.15 9.14 3.30
CA ILE A 429 2.01 9.35 4.74
C ILE A 429 3.31 9.85 5.38
N LEU A 430 4.43 9.17 5.10
CA LEU A 430 5.79 9.52 5.45
C LEU A 430 6.53 9.94 4.17
N SER A 431 6.39 11.21 3.79
CA SER A 431 6.92 11.71 2.53
C SER A 431 8.41 12.02 2.64
N ALA A 432 9.22 11.34 1.82
CA ALA A 432 10.61 11.69 1.54
C ALA A 432 10.76 12.23 0.11
N MET A 433 9.72 12.89 -0.41
CA MET A 433 9.77 13.56 -1.71
C MET A 433 10.43 14.93 -1.57
N TYR A 434 11.50 15.15 -2.32
CA TYR A 434 12.06 16.48 -2.53
C TYR A 434 11.47 17.04 -3.82
N ARG A 435 10.61 18.06 -3.71
CA ARG A 435 10.08 18.76 -4.87
C ARG A 435 10.61 20.19 -4.93
N ALA A 436 11.15 20.57 -6.10
CA ALA A 436 11.66 21.92 -6.32
C ALA A 436 10.54 22.96 -6.48
N ASP A 437 9.45 22.55 -7.11
CA ASP A 437 8.30 23.37 -7.48
C ASP A 437 7.05 22.50 -7.62
N SER A 438 5.92 23.13 -7.92
CA SER A 438 4.63 22.44 -8.13
C SER A 438 4.57 21.59 -9.40
N ASP A 439 5.57 21.66 -10.29
CA ASP A 439 5.63 20.86 -11.51
C ASP A 439 6.60 19.67 -11.37
N ASP A 440 7.29 19.56 -10.23
CA ASP A 440 8.21 18.48 -9.92
C ASP A 440 7.48 17.23 -9.39
N TRP A 441 6.87 16.48 -10.31
CA TRP A 441 6.00 15.35 -9.95
C TRP A 441 6.77 14.15 -9.39
N TYR A 442 7.98 13.94 -9.91
CA TYR A 442 8.78 12.73 -9.67
C TYR A 442 9.98 12.98 -8.75
N GLY A 443 10.20 14.22 -8.32
CA GLY A 443 11.35 14.58 -7.49
C GLY A 443 12.63 14.59 -8.32
N ARG A 444 12.80 15.62 -9.16
CA ARG A 444 14.03 15.90 -9.92
C ARG A 444 15.24 16.11 -9.00
N ASN A 445 14.99 16.51 -7.76
CA ASN A 445 15.97 16.56 -6.68
C ASN A 445 15.70 15.46 -5.67
N ARG A 446 16.65 15.24 -4.75
CA ARG A 446 16.58 14.18 -3.73
C ARG A 446 17.07 14.66 -2.39
N HIS A 447 16.53 14.08 -1.32
CA HIS A 447 17.11 14.18 0.02
C HIS A 447 18.35 13.28 0.13
N GLU A 448 19.14 13.48 1.20
CA GLU A 448 20.28 12.61 1.50
C GLU A 448 20.27 12.14 2.95
N ASN A 449 20.77 10.92 3.18
CA ASN A 449 21.09 10.37 4.50
C ASN A 449 19.88 10.34 5.46
N ILE A 450 18.85 9.56 5.10
CA ILE A 450 17.64 9.37 5.92
C ILE A 450 17.63 7.96 6.49
N GLU A 451 17.35 7.82 7.78
CA GLU A 451 17.16 6.51 8.42
C GLU A 451 15.85 6.49 9.18
N VAL A 452 14.96 5.54 8.89
CA VAL A 452 13.67 5.35 9.58
C VAL A 452 13.67 3.96 10.19
N PHE A 453 13.73 3.86 11.51
CA PHE A 453 14.00 2.59 12.17
C PHE A 453 13.41 2.49 13.57
N GLY A 454 13.55 1.34 14.20
CA GLY A 454 13.20 1.12 15.61
C GLY A 454 12.46 -0.20 15.81
N THR A 455 11.71 -0.32 16.89
CA THR A 455 10.90 -1.53 17.21
C THR A 455 9.39 -1.27 17.17
N GLY A 456 9.00 -0.07 16.77
CA GLY A 456 7.64 0.43 16.81
C GLY A 456 6.71 -0.13 15.74
N THR A 457 5.43 0.24 15.86
CA THR A 457 4.37 -0.13 14.91
C THR A 457 3.81 1.11 14.24
N LEU A 458 3.73 1.08 12.91
CA LEU A 458 2.98 2.04 12.10
C LEU A 458 1.63 1.41 11.76
N ASP A 459 0.57 1.94 12.36
CA ASP A 459 -0.79 1.40 12.26
C ASP A 459 -1.68 2.29 11.39
N PHE A 460 -2.08 1.75 10.25
CA PHE A 460 -2.89 2.42 9.26
C PHE A 460 -4.31 1.85 9.15
N THR A 461 -4.74 1.01 10.10
CA THR A 461 -6.06 0.36 10.07
C THR A 461 -7.20 1.37 9.92
N ALA A 462 -7.10 2.52 10.59
CA ALA A 462 -8.11 3.58 10.51
C ALA A 462 -8.11 4.36 9.17
N THR A 463 -7.17 4.08 8.26
CA THR A 463 -7.08 4.69 6.92
C THR A 463 -7.80 3.87 5.83
N GLU A 464 -8.37 2.72 6.16
CA GLU A 464 -9.19 1.91 5.24
C GLU A 464 -10.47 2.66 4.86
N SER A 465 -10.88 2.58 3.58
CA SER A 465 -12.07 3.28 3.08
C SER A 465 -12.71 2.54 1.92
N GLU A 466 -14.04 2.42 1.93
CA GLU A 466 -14.84 1.92 0.81
C GLU A 466 -14.93 2.92 -0.35
N SER A 467 -14.69 4.19 -0.07
CA SER A 467 -14.71 5.29 -1.04
C SER A 467 -13.37 5.49 -1.74
N ALA A 468 -12.31 4.80 -1.31
CA ALA A 468 -11.02 4.85 -1.99
C ALA A 468 -11.18 4.28 -3.40
N VAL A 469 -10.91 5.13 -4.40
CA VAL A 469 -11.08 4.83 -5.82
C VAL A 469 -9.87 4.09 -6.39
N GLN A 470 -10.09 3.38 -7.50
CA GLN A 470 -9.10 2.55 -8.18
C GLN A 470 -7.81 3.30 -8.56
N ASP A 471 -7.91 4.48 -9.17
CA ASP A 471 -6.75 5.30 -9.60
C ASP A 471 -6.16 6.18 -8.47
N GLY A 472 -6.59 5.93 -7.24
CA GLY A 472 -6.15 6.62 -6.04
C GLY A 472 -4.85 6.04 -5.49
N TYR A 473 -3.73 6.21 -6.19
CA TYR A 473 -2.44 5.71 -5.72
C TYR A 473 -2.08 6.29 -4.34
N ARG A 474 -1.83 5.39 -3.38
CA ARG A 474 -1.58 5.69 -1.96
C ARG A 474 -0.29 5.03 -1.50
N TRP A 475 0.57 5.80 -0.86
CA TRP A 475 1.88 5.38 -0.40
C TRP A 475 2.04 5.59 1.09
N ILE A 476 2.66 4.63 1.78
CA ILE A 476 3.14 4.89 3.14
C ILE A 476 4.39 5.74 3.06
N ILE A 477 5.40 5.33 2.28
CA ILE A 477 6.61 6.11 1.99
C ILE A 477 6.77 6.23 0.48
N LYS A 478 6.84 7.47 -0.02
CA LYS A 478 7.35 7.79 -1.35
C LYS A 478 8.64 8.58 -1.23
N ALA A 479 9.70 8.10 -1.88
CA ALA A 479 11.06 8.54 -1.60
C ALA A 479 11.83 8.95 -2.86
N SER A 480 12.36 10.17 -2.82
CA SER A 480 13.44 10.66 -3.68
C SER A 480 14.66 10.95 -2.80
N VAL A 481 15.53 9.95 -2.63
CA VAL A 481 16.57 9.98 -1.60
C VAL A 481 17.85 9.28 -2.07
N LYS A 482 19.01 9.83 -1.73
CA LYS A 482 20.30 9.12 -1.75
C LYS A 482 20.67 8.69 -0.33
N ASN A 483 21.06 7.43 -0.14
CA ASN A 483 21.39 6.85 1.17
C ASN A 483 20.18 6.85 2.12
N MET A 484 19.25 5.90 1.94
CA MET A 484 18.11 5.70 2.84
C MET A 484 18.14 4.32 3.48
N LYS A 485 17.79 4.23 4.77
CA LYS A 485 17.59 2.96 5.48
C LYS A 485 16.22 2.90 6.13
N ILE A 486 15.50 1.79 5.96
CA ILE A 486 14.20 1.54 6.60
C ILE A 486 14.27 0.17 7.28
N HIS A 487 14.25 0.12 8.62
CA HIS A 487 14.45 -1.16 9.31
C HIS A 487 13.84 -1.35 10.70
N GLY A 488 13.54 -2.61 11.04
CA GLY A 488 13.06 -3.03 12.37
C GLY A 488 11.58 -2.78 12.66
N LEU A 489 10.86 -2.12 11.74
CA LEU A 489 9.50 -1.63 11.98
C LEU A 489 8.41 -2.63 11.58
N LYS A 490 7.26 -2.51 12.24
CA LYS A 490 6.02 -3.20 11.85
C LYS A 490 5.07 -2.24 11.16
N PHE A 491 4.72 -2.50 9.91
CA PHE A 491 3.68 -1.80 9.15
C PHE A 491 2.42 -2.66 9.15
N GLN A 492 1.28 -2.12 9.59
CA GLN A 492 0.05 -2.90 9.68
C GLN A 492 -1.21 -2.15 9.22
N GLY A 493 -2.08 -2.88 8.51
CA GLY A 493 -3.41 -2.42 8.12
C GLY A 493 -3.41 -1.34 7.04
N GLY A 494 -4.60 -0.92 6.64
CA GLY A 494 -4.79 0.14 5.66
C GLY A 494 -4.95 -0.36 4.23
N ASP A 495 -4.86 0.58 3.29
CA ASP A 495 -5.13 0.32 1.88
C ASP A 495 -4.22 1.18 1.01
N PHE A 496 -3.07 0.60 0.64
CA PHE A 496 -1.98 1.29 -0.04
C PHE A 496 -1.55 0.53 -1.29
N ALA A 497 -1.13 1.28 -2.30
CA ALA A 497 -0.45 0.74 -3.46
C ALA A 497 0.90 0.16 -3.06
N ASN A 498 1.66 0.92 -2.27
CA ASN A 498 2.99 0.51 -1.81
C ASN A 498 3.23 0.95 -0.37
N ALA A 499 3.95 0.12 0.38
CA ALA A 499 4.53 0.54 1.64
C ALA A 499 5.73 1.46 1.39
N VAL A 500 6.60 1.09 0.45
CA VAL A 500 7.73 1.92 0.03
C VAL A 500 7.77 1.97 -1.48
N GLN A 501 7.67 3.17 -2.04
CA GLN A 501 7.98 3.46 -3.43
C GLN A 501 9.18 4.41 -3.49
N THR A 502 10.23 4.02 -4.20
CA THR A 502 11.35 4.92 -4.53
C THR A 502 11.11 5.61 -5.88
N SER A 503 12.01 6.50 -6.29
CA SER A 503 11.91 7.27 -7.52
C SER A 503 13.18 7.15 -8.35
N LYS A 504 13.15 7.64 -9.59
CA LYS A 504 14.28 7.60 -10.52
C LYS A 504 15.59 8.16 -9.96
N THR A 505 15.51 9.16 -9.10
CA THR A 505 16.68 9.83 -8.48
C THR A 505 17.15 9.14 -7.21
N SER A 506 16.46 8.10 -6.75
CA SER A 506 16.83 7.34 -5.57
C SER A 506 18.02 6.42 -5.83
N GLU A 507 18.95 6.40 -4.87
CA GLU A 507 20.21 5.67 -4.96
C GLU A 507 20.63 5.17 -3.57
N ASN A 508 21.15 3.93 -3.47
CA ASN A 508 21.65 3.34 -2.24
C ASN A 508 20.59 3.30 -1.13
N ILE A 509 19.58 2.46 -1.32
CA ILE A 509 18.43 2.28 -0.42
C ILE A 509 18.45 0.88 0.19
N GLU A 510 18.39 0.76 1.51
CA GLU A 510 18.28 -0.52 2.22
C GLU A 510 16.95 -0.61 3.00
N ILE A 511 16.19 -1.67 2.76
CA ILE A 511 14.91 -1.96 3.43
C ILE A 511 15.02 -3.33 4.07
N TYR A 512 15.16 -3.41 5.39
CA TYR A 512 15.44 -4.69 6.03
C TYR A 512 14.85 -4.90 7.42
N ALA A 513 14.69 -6.16 7.83
CA ALA A 513 14.17 -6.52 9.15
C ALA A 513 12.80 -5.90 9.51
N ASN A 514 12.01 -5.49 8.50
CA ASN A 514 10.65 -4.98 8.70
C ASN A 514 9.62 -6.10 8.62
N LYS A 515 8.43 -5.82 9.14
CA LYS A 515 7.24 -6.68 9.00
C LYS A 515 6.10 -5.90 8.36
N PHE A 516 5.65 -6.32 7.19
CA PHE A 516 4.51 -5.74 6.46
C PHE A 516 3.29 -6.66 6.57
N ILE A 517 2.17 -6.15 7.08
CA ILE A 517 0.98 -6.96 7.38
C ILE A 517 -0.28 -6.29 6.85
N ASN A 518 -0.99 -6.96 5.94
CA ASN A 518 -2.33 -6.58 5.49
C ASN A 518 -2.45 -5.10 5.06
N LEU A 519 -1.53 -4.63 4.20
CA LEU A 519 -1.48 -3.24 3.72
C LEU A 519 -2.42 -2.97 2.51
N MET A 520 -3.38 -3.86 2.28
CA MET A 520 -4.40 -3.80 1.25
C MET A 520 -5.71 -4.28 1.86
N SER A 521 -6.78 -3.48 1.82
CA SER A 521 -8.03 -3.79 2.51
C SER A 521 -9.05 -4.44 1.59
N ASN A 522 -9.88 -5.35 2.15
CA ASN A 522 -11.02 -5.92 1.42
C ASN A 522 -12.08 -4.86 1.07
N LYS A 523 -12.16 -3.77 1.84
CA LYS A 523 -13.24 -2.77 1.77
C LYS A 523 -13.10 -1.80 0.59
N SER A 524 -11.87 -1.52 0.18
CA SER A 524 -11.57 -0.47 -0.80
C SER A 524 -11.87 -0.86 -2.23
N LYS A 525 -12.08 0.11 -3.13
CA LYS A 525 -12.13 -0.16 -4.58
C LYS A 525 -10.74 -0.30 -5.21
N PHE A 526 -9.69 0.07 -4.49
CA PHE A 526 -8.30 -0.01 -4.92
C PHE A 526 -7.85 -1.47 -5.09
N HIS A 527 -7.38 -1.88 -6.26
CA HIS A 527 -7.17 -3.31 -6.56
C HIS A 527 -5.73 -3.72 -6.84
N ASP A 528 -4.76 -2.81 -6.86
CA ASP A 528 -3.36 -3.15 -7.20
C ASP A 528 -2.46 -3.04 -5.96
N HIS A 529 -1.45 -3.87 -5.78
CA HIS A 529 -0.58 -3.75 -4.60
C HIS A 529 0.78 -4.35 -4.84
N SER A 530 1.82 -3.56 -4.56
CA SER A 530 3.21 -4.03 -4.47
C SER A 530 3.84 -3.44 -3.23
N THR A 531 4.14 -4.26 -2.21
CA THR A 531 4.60 -3.74 -0.92
C THR A 531 5.83 -2.86 -1.08
N LEU A 532 6.80 -3.31 -1.88
CA LEU A 532 7.97 -2.54 -2.26
C LEU A 532 7.98 -2.29 -3.78
N TYR A 533 8.13 -1.03 -4.18
CA TYR A 533 8.18 -0.61 -5.58
C TYR A 533 9.50 0.14 -5.84
N CYS A 534 10.48 -0.58 -6.36
CA CYS A 534 11.88 -0.15 -6.40
C CYS A 534 12.23 0.51 -7.73
N ILE A 535 12.12 1.84 -7.78
CA ILE A 535 12.60 2.68 -8.89
C ILE A 535 13.93 3.35 -8.51
N GLY A 536 14.83 3.53 -9.47
CA GLY A 536 16.18 4.07 -9.23
C GLY A 536 17.22 2.96 -9.18
N LYS A 537 18.32 3.20 -8.48
CA LYS A 537 19.52 2.34 -8.55
C LYS A 537 20.02 1.93 -7.16
N ASP A 538 20.66 0.76 -7.05
CA ASP A 538 21.26 0.25 -5.81
C ASP A 538 20.24 0.18 -4.66
N ILE A 539 19.25 -0.72 -4.82
CA ILE A 539 18.12 -0.87 -3.87
C ILE A 539 18.07 -2.30 -3.37
N LYS A 540 18.21 -2.47 -2.05
CA LYS A 540 18.33 -3.79 -1.41
C LYS A 540 17.21 -3.98 -0.39
N ALA A 541 16.39 -5.00 -0.61
CA ALA A 541 15.32 -5.40 0.29
C ALA A 541 15.59 -6.79 0.87
N HIS A 542 15.88 -6.88 2.16
CA HIS A 542 16.29 -8.16 2.75
C HIS A 542 15.89 -8.42 4.19
N ASN A 543 15.81 -9.70 4.58
CA ASN A 543 15.42 -10.10 5.94
C ASN A 543 14.06 -9.54 6.40
N ASN A 544 13.16 -9.16 5.48
CA ASN A 544 11.83 -8.67 5.82
C ASN A 544 10.82 -9.83 5.90
N ILE A 545 9.68 -9.56 6.55
CA ILE A 545 8.54 -10.47 6.64
C ILE A 545 7.32 -9.80 5.99
N PHE A 546 6.72 -10.47 5.02
CA PHE A 546 5.54 -10.01 4.29
C PHE A 546 4.37 -10.95 4.59
N VAL A 547 3.24 -10.41 5.04
CA VAL A 547 2.05 -11.21 5.40
C VAL A 547 0.77 -10.61 4.83
N PHE A 548 0.05 -11.41 4.05
CA PHE A 548 -1.36 -11.19 3.75
C PHE A 548 -2.19 -12.35 4.30
N SER A 549 -3.17 -12.03 5.14
CA SER A 549 -4.15 -12.98 5.65
C SER A 549 -5.57 -12.66 5.20
N ASN A 550 -5.84 -11.43 4.75
CA ASN A 550 -7.13 -11.06 4.18
C ASN A 550 -7.26 -11.51 2.72
N VAL A 551 -8.50 -11.75 2.29
CA VAL A 551 -8.82 -12.34 1.00
C VAL A 551 -8.30 -11.51 -0.18
N LYS A 552 -8.49 -10.18 -0.16
CA LYS A 552 -8.09 -9.32 -1.28
C LYS A 552 -6.58 -9.31 -1.50
N GLY A 553 -5.80 -9.12 -0.44
CA GLY A 553 -4.33 -9.16 -0.52
C GLY A 553 -3.80 -10.52 -0.95
N ARG A 554 -4.46 -11.62 -0.51
CA ARG A 554 -4.12 -12.99 -0.96
C ARG A 554 -4.48 -13.27 -2.44
N LEU A 555 -5.30 -12.43 -3.07
CA LEU A 555 -5.71 -12.57 -4.47
C LEU A 555 -4.95 -11.66 -5.44
N ASN A 556 -4.60 -10.44 -5.02
CA ASN A 556 -3.99 -9.46 -5.93
C ASN A 556 -2.92 -8.56 -5.28
N ALA A 557 -1.82 -9.15 -4.80
CA ALA A 557 -0.67 -8.44 -4.28
C ALA A 557 0.69 -9.01 -4.73
N CYS A 558 1.71 -8.17 -4.72
CA CYS A 558 3.10 -8.54 -4.91
C CYS A 558 3.95 -8.06 -3.72
N ALA A 559 4.96 -8.84 -3.31
CA ALA A 559 5.85 -8.39 -2.23
C ALA A 559 6.86 -7.34 -2.72
N CYS A 560 7.38 -7.45 -3.94
CA CYS A 560 8.38 -6.51 -4.46
C CYS A 560 8.37 -6.39 -5.99
N GLU A 561 8.60 -5.17 -6.50
CA GLU A 561 8.91 -4.94 -7.90
C GLU A 561 10.26 -4.25 -8.07
N LEU A 562 11.07 -4.74 -9.02
CA LEU A 562 12.39 -4.25 -9.37
C LEU A 562 12.33 -3.55 -10.74
N HIS A 563 12.52 -2.23 -10.76
CA HIS A 563 12.39 -1.42 -11.98
C HIS A 563 13.72 -0.92 -12.56
N GLY A 564 14.83 -1.08 -11.85
CA GLY A 564 16.12 -0.51 -12.22
C GLY A 564 17.31 -1.43 -11.95
N SER A 565 18.51 -0.86 -12.01
CA SER A 565 19.78 -1.61 -11.92
C SER A 565 20.29 -1.75 -10.47
N GLU A 566 21.08 -2.80 -10.23
CA GLU A 566 21.70 -3.09 -8.92
C GLU A 566 20.64 -3.27 -7.81
N GLN A 567 19.54 -3.95 -8.13
CA GLN A 567 18.40 -4.09 -7.22
C GLN A 567 18.21 -5.53 -6.75
N TRP A 568 18.23 -5.74 -5.44
CA TRP A 568 18.28 -7.07 -4.85
C TRP A 568 17.12 -7.31 -3.85
N PHE A 569 16.46 -8.46 -3.95
CA PHE A 569 15.42 -8.92 -3.04
C PHE A 569 15.80 -10.28 -2.44
N TYR A 570 16.28 -10.32 -1.20
CA TYR A 570 16.90 -11.55 -0.67
C TYR A 570 16.68 -11.85 0.82
N ASN A 571 16.74 -13.12 1.19
CA ASN A 571 16.55 -13.59 2.58
C ASN A 571 15.22 -13.13 3.22
N ASN A 572 14.19 -12.83 2.42
CA ASN A 572 12.88 -12.43 2.91
C ASN A 572 11.98 -13.64 3.17
N LYS A 573 10.97 -13.45 4.01
CA LYS A 573 9.91 -14.43 4.27
C LYS A 573 8.56 -13.88 3.83
N VAL A 574 7.89 -14.56 2.91
CA VAL A 574 6.63 -14.10 2.29
C VAL A 574 5.51 -15.11 2.55
N PHE A 575 4.37 -14.65 3.04
CA PHE A 575 3.23 -15.52 3.40
C PHE A 575 1.92 -14.94 2.88
N GLY A 576 1.18 -15.75 2.11
CA GLY A 576 -0.17 -15.45 1.63
C GLY A 576 -0.24 -14.59 0.38
N TYR A 577 0.87 -13.99 -0.07
CA TYR A 577 0.90 -13.19 -1.29
C TYR A 577 0.66 -14.06 -2.53
N PRO A 578 -0.02 -13.59 -3.58
CA PRO A 578 -0.05 -14.32 -4.83
C PRO A 578 1.29 -14.23 -5.56
N ASN A 579 1.96 -13.08 -5.55
CA ASN A 579 3.22 -12.88 -6.26
C ASN A 579 4.37 -12.56 -5.31
N LEU A 580 5.53 -13.18 -5.54
CA LEU A 580 6.75 -12.90 -4.77
C LEU A 580 7.45 -11.64 -5.30
N VAL A 581 7.87 -11.64 -6.56
CA VAL A 581 8.60 -10.51 -7.14
C VAL A 581 8.33 -10.36 -8.64
N PHE A 582 8.32 -9.11 -9.12
CA PHE A 582 8.42 -8.79 -10.54
C PHE A 582 9.73 -8.04 -10.84
N SER A 583 10.41 -8.43 -11.91
CA SER A 583 11.32 -7.56 -12.65
C SER A 583 10.49 -6.81 -13.69
N ALA A 584 10.25 -5.52 -13.43
CA ALA A 584 9.33 -4.68 -14.19
C ALA A 584 10.12 -3.57 -14.87
N ILE A 585 10.59 -3.82 -16.09
CA ILE A 585 11.45 -2.89 -16.81
C ILE A 585 10.58 -1.93 -17.61
N LEU A 586 10.10 -0.89 -16.92
CA LEU A 586 9.24 0.13 -17.50
C LEU A 586 10.09 1.27 -18.05
N ARG A 587 9.89 1.65 -19.32
CA ARG A 587 10.48 2.86 -19.92
C ARG A 587 9.48 4.02 -19.90
N THR A 588 9.51 4.76 -18.80
CA THR A 588 8.71 5.97 -18.59
C THR A 588 9.61 7.07 -18.06
N ASP A 589 9.15 8.32 -18.12
CA ASP A 589 9.86 9.46 -17.51
C ASP A 589 10.10 9.26 -15.99
N GLN A 590 9.35 8.34 -15.38
CA GLN A 590 9.39 8.03 -13.95
C GLN A 590 10.44 7.00 -13.54
N SER A 591 10.95 6.19 -14.48
CA SER A 591 11.68 4.96 -14.14
C SER A 591 13.07 4.87 -14.75
N LEU A 592 13.19 4.87 -16.08
CA LEU A 592 14.45 4.62 -16.81
C LEU A 592 14.71 5.71 -17.84
N ASP A 593 15.98 5.94 -18.17
CA ASP A 593 16.35 6.78 -19.31
C ASP A 593 16.14 6.07 -20.67
N GLU A 594 16.02 6.84 -21.76
CA GLU A 594 15.62 6.36 -23.10
C GLU A 594 16.48 5.19 -23.62
N ASN A 595 17.75 5.10 -23.21
CA ASN A 595 18.71 4.07 -23.63
C ASN A 595 19.30 3.26 -22.47
N GLU A 596 18.71 3.36 -21.27
CA GLU A 596 19.22 2.65 -20.12
C GLU A 596 19.10 1.13 -20.30
N VAL A 597 20.17 0.42 -19.93
CA VAL A 597 20.24 -1.03 -19.84
C VAL A 597 20.13 -1.37 -18.36
N VAL A 598 19.13 -2.17 -17.99
CA VAL A 598 18.97 -2.66 -16.62
C VAL A 598 19.93 -3.82 -16.39
N TYR A 599 20.67 -3.83 -15.28
CA TYR A 599 21.64 -4.88 -14.96
C TYR A 599 21.69 -5.18 -13.47
N ASP A 600 22.24 -6.34 -13.11
CA ASP A 600 22.44 -6.78 -11.73
C ASP A 600 21.16 -6.80 -10.87
N GLN A 601 20.06 -7.32 -11.43
CA GLN A 601 18.87 -7.64 -10.63
C GLN A 601 18.99 -9.03 -10.01
N LYS A 602 18.74 -9.15 -8.70
CA LYS A 602 18.95 -10.41 -7.98
C LYS A 602 17.82 -10.73 -6.99
N VAL A 603 17.41 -11.98 -6.98
CA VAL A 603 16.36 -12.49 -6.09
C VAL A 603 16.82 -13.81 -5.49
N PHE A 604 17.21 -13.84 -4.21
CA PHE A 604 17.83 -15.05 -3.67
C PHE A 604 17.61 -15.33 -2.19
N GLY A 605 17.68 -16.60 -1.79
CA GLY A 605 17.57 -16.98 -0.38
C GLY A 605 16.19 -16.73 0.25
N ASN A 606 15.17 -16.37 -0.54
CA ASN A 606 13.84 -16.07 -0.02
C ASN A 606 13.08 -17.37 0.31
N THR A 607 12.22 -17.31 1.32
CA THR A 607 11.25 -18.38 1.64
C THR A 607 9.83 -17.83 1.45
N ALA A 608 9.06 -18.42 0.54
CA ALA A 608 7.77 -17.87 0.14
C ALA A 608 6.66 -18.93 0.13
N ASN A 609 5.53 -18.62 0.75
CA ASN A 609 4.27 -19.35 0.61
C ASN A 609 3.31 -18.46 -0.19
N ILE A 610 3.18 -18.74 -1.49
CA ILE A 610 2.50 -17.88 -2.45
C ILE A 610 1.53 -18.67 -3.34
N SER A 611 0.62 -18.02 -4.06
CA SER A 611 -0.41 -18.73 -4.85
C SER A 611 -0.32 -18.54 -6.38
N ARG A 612 0.49 -17.62 -6.90
CA ARG A 612 0.59 -17.31 -8.34
C ARG A 612 2.02 -17.29 -8.88
N SER A 613 2.71 -16.15 -8.89
CA SER A 613 4.00 -16.00 -9.59
C SER A 613 5.19 -15.90 -8.64
N ALA A 614 6.21 -16.74 -8.83
CA ALA A 614 7.46 -16.63 -8.06
C ALA A 614 8.39 -15.54 -8.62
N LEU A 615 8.61 -15.52 -9.93
CA LEU A 615 9.32 -14.46 -10.63
C LEU A 615 8.49 -14.02 -11.85
N GLY A 616 8.02 -12.79 -11.80
CA GLY A 616 7.45 -12.13 -12.96
C GLY A 616 8.50 -11.33 -13.73
N TYR A 617 8.37 -11.28 -15.05
CA TYR A 617 9.14 -10.43 -15.94
C TYR A 617 8.19 -9.62 -16.82
N TRP A 618 8.30 -8.31 -16.71
CA TRP A 618 7.37 -7.36 -17.30
C TRP A 618 8.12 -6.25 -18.04
N SER A 619 7.67 -5.89 -19.24
CA SER A 619 8.23 -4.83 -20.09
C SER A 619 7.14 -4.16 -20.94
N ILE A 620 7.38 -2.91 -21.36
CA ILE A 620 6.48 -2.12 -22.23
C ILE A 620 6.76 -2.41 -23.71
N LEU A 621 5.70 -2.49 -24.52
CA LEU A 621 5.78 -2.71 -25.97
C LEU A 621 6.45 -1.53 -26.69
N GLY A 622 7.36 -1.83 -27.63
CA GLY A 622 7.92 -0.83 -28.58
C GLY A 622 8.90 0.18 -27.98
N LYS A 623 9.07 0.21 -26.65
CA LYS A 623 10.12 0.97 -25.96
C LYS A 623 11.24 0.00 -25.63
N THR A 624 12.32 0.05 -26.42
CA THR A 624 13.44 -0.92 -26.54
C THR A 624 14.27 -1.15 -25.27
N ALA A 625 13.65 -1.39 -24.11
CA ALA A 625 14.31 -1.69 -22.86
C ALA A 625 15.19 -2.93 -23.01
N LYS A 626 16.40 -2.86 -22.44
CA LYS A 626 17.37 -3.95 -22.48
C LYS A 626 17.64 -4.39 -21.05
N LEU A 627 17.62 -5.69 -20.83
CA LEU A 627 18.06 -6.34 -19.61
C LEU A 627 19.41 -7.00 -19.88
N ASN A 628 20.44 -6.63 -19.15
CA ASN A 628 21.69 -7.35 -19.17
C ASN A 628 21.52 -8.70 -18.45
N ASP A 629 21.23 -8.67 -17.15
CA ASP A 629 21.16 -9.86 -16.31
C ASP A 629 20.14 -9.75 -15.15
N LEU A 630 19.45 -10.86 -14.91
CA LEU A 630 18.53 -11.08 -13.79
C LEU A 630 18.78 -12.48 -13.22
N THR A 631 19.03 -12.58 -11.91
CA THR A 631 19.26 -13.86 -11.23
C THR A 631 18.16 -14.14 -10.19
N PHE A 632 17.59 -15.34 -10.24
CA PHE A 632 16.64 -15.88 -9.27
C PHE A 632 17.14 -17.23 -8.76
N ASN A 633 17.73 -17.27 -7.56
CA ASN A 633 18.42 -18.47 -7.10
C ASN A 633 18.33 -18.75 -5.60
N ASN A 634 18.54 -20.01 -5.20
CA ASN A 634 18.53 -20.41 -3.79
C ASN A 634 17.22 -20.04 -3.04
N ASN A 635 16.09 -19.91 -3.75
CA ASN A 635 14.81 -19.62 -3.12
C ASN A 635 14.06 -20.91 -2.79
N ILE A 636 13.30 -20.89 -1.69
CA ILE A 636 12.37 -21.94 -1.30
C ILE A 636 10.95 -21.42 -1.51
N ILE A 637 10.27 -21.94 -2.53
CA ILE A 637 8.94 -21.50 -2.95
C ILE A 637 7.94 -22.62 -2.70
N ASN A 638 6.88 -22.34 -1.95
CA ASN A 638 5.78 -23.27 -1.74
C ASN A 638 4.49 -22.67 -2.30
N PHE A 639 3.96 -23.27 -3.37
CA PHE A 639 2.67 -22.86 -3.90
C PHE A 639 1.52 -23.39 -3.03
N ILE A 640 0.68 -22.46 -2.56
CA ILE A 640 -0.49 -22.71 -1.72
C ILE A 640 -1.78 -22.37 -2.47
N GLU A 641 -2.92 -22.84 -1.94
CA GLU A 641 -4.25 -22.49 -2.50
C GLU A 641 -4.49 -20.97 -2.43
N PRO A 642 -4.96 -20.35 -3.52
CA PRO A 642 -5.51 -19.01 -3.45
C PRO A 642 -6.85 -19.01 -2.70
N PRO A 643 -7.35 -17.84 -2.26
CA PRO A 643 -8.70 -17.76 -1.71
C PRO A 643 -9.77 -18.26 -2.67
N THR A 644 -10.81 -18.90 -2.14
CA THR A 644 -11.93 -19.42 -2.93
C THR A 644 -12.94 -18.32 -3.30
N LEU A 645 -13.84 -18.62 -4.26
CA LEU A 645 -14.95 -17.73 -4.60
C LEU A 645 -15.90 -17.51 -3.40
N GLU A 646 -16.08 -18.54 -2.56
CA GLU A 646 -16.87 -18.45 -1.32
C GLU A 646 -16.22 -17.48 -0.34
N GLU A 647 -14.93 -17.66 -0.03
CA GLU A 647 -14.17 -16.74 0.84
C GLU A 647 -14.19 -15.30 0.31
N PHE A 648 -14.11 -15.12 -1.02
CA PHE A 648 -14.20 -13.82 -1.68
C PHE A 648 -15.55 -13.14 -1.45
N ASN A 649 -16.65 -13.88 -1.61
CA ASN A 649 -18.00 -13.37 -1.40
C ASN A 649 -18.26 -13.07 0.08
N GLU A 650 -17.86 -13.97 0.99
CA GLU A 650 -18.02 -13.79 2.45
C GLU A 650 -17.25 -12.58 2.98
N ALA A 651 -16.04 -12.36 2.44
CA ALA A 651 -15.20 -11.23 2.82
C ALA A 651 -15.69 -9.88 2.26
N ASN A 652 -16.75 -9.87 1.45
CA ASN A 652 -17.30 -8.69 0.77
C ASN A 652 -16.20 -7.89 0.05
N VAL A 653 -15.36 -8.57 -0.72
CA VAL A 653 -14.23 -7.93 -1.41
C VAL A 653 -14.74 -6.93 -2.44
N ASN A 654 -14.37 -5.67 -2.25
CA ASN A 654 -14.74 -4.56 -3.11
C ASN A 654 -13.65 -4.27 -4.16
N GLY A 655 -13.98 -3.58 -5.26
CA GLY A 655 -13.03 -3.09 -6.26
C GLY A 655 -12.39 -4.11 -7.20
N MET A 656 -12.73 -5.39 -7.08
CA MET A 656 -12.17 -6.46 -7.90
C MET A 656 -13.27 -7.45 -8.26
N THR A 657 -13.14 -8.12 -9.40
CA THR A 657 -13.94 -9.31 -9.73
C THR A 657 -13.11 -10.56 -9.47
N TYR A 658 -13.75 -11.61 -8.95
CA TYR A 658 -13.07 -12.88 -8.74
C TYR A 658 -12.53 -13.45 -10.08
N PRO A 659 -11.23 -13.77 -10.19
CA PRO A 659 -10.67 -14.25 -11.45
C PRO A 659 -11.26 -15.59 -11.90
N SER A 660 -11.49 -15.75 -13.21
CA SER A 660 -11.99 -17.00 -13.80
C SER A 660 -10.97 -18.14 -13.75
N SER A 661 -9.68 -17.81 -13.59
CA SER A 661 -8.59 -18.77 -13.38
C SER A 661 -7.46 -18.15 -12.56
N LEU A 662 -6.74 -18.99 -11.82
CA LEU A 662 -5.68 -18.56 -10.90
C LEU A 662 -4.39 -19.38 -11.04
N PRO A 663 -3.86 -19.63 -12.26
CA PRO A 663 -2.75 -20.55 -12.42
C PRO A 663 -1.45 -19.98 -11.81
N ALA A 664 -0.63 -20.89 -11.29
CA ALA A 664 0.64 -20.61 -10.66
C ALA A 664 1.82 -20.88 -11.62
N SER A 665 2.93 -20.17 -11.43
CA SER A 665 4.15 -20.39 -12.21
C SER A 665 5.42 -19.92 -11.52
N ILE A 666 6.52 -20.65 -11.75
CA ILE A 666 7.86 -20.21 -11.32
C ILE A 666 8.23 -18.91 -12.03
N PHE A 667 8.12 -18.90 -13.37
CA PHE A 667 8.46 -17.76 -14.19
C PHE A 667 7.25 -17.32 -15.01
N THR A 668 6.83 -16.06 -14.83
CA THR A 668 5.75 -15.46 -15.62
C THR A 668 6.31 -14.35 -16.50
N VAL A 669 5.95 -14.32 -17.78
CA VAL A 669 6.24 -13.17 -18.66
C VAL A 669 4.93 -12.47 -19.00
N TRP A 670 4.89 -11.15 -18.79
CA TRP A 670 3.69 -10.31 -18.93
C TRP A 670 3.96 -9.09 -19.82
N HIS A 671 2.92 -8.63 -20.50
CA HIS A 671 2.80 -7.36 -21.23
C HIS A 671 1.87 -6.35 -20.50
N GLU A 672 2.08 -5.04 -20.68
CA GLU A 672 1.21 -3.97 -20.17
C GLU A 672 -0.07 -3.76 -21.01
N GLY A 673 -1.25 -4.10 -20.49
CA GLY A 673 -2.57 -3.74 -21.04
C GLY A 673 -3.57 -4.91 -21.14
N ASP A 674 -4.85 -4.64 -20.86
CA ASP A 674 -5.96 -5.62 -20.81
C ASP A 674 -6.46 -6.11 -22.17
N SER A 675 -5.88 -5.64 -23.26
CA SER A 675 -6.29 -6.01 -24.61
C SER A 675 -5.10 -6.42 -25.45
N VAL A 676 -4.91 -7.72 -25.69
CA VAL A 676 -4.11 -8.12 -26.85
C VAL A 676 -4.65 -9.38 -27.51
N PRO A 677 -5.19 -9.25 -28.73
CA PRO A 677 -5.29 -10.35 -29.68
C PRO A 677 -3.97 -10.62 -30.44
N ASN A 678 -2.88 -9.89 -30.15
CA ASN A 678 -1.61 -9.99 -30.88
C ASN A 678 -0.41 -10.17 -29.93
N ILE A 679 0.39 -11.21 -30.16
CA ILE A 679 1.58 -11.55 -29.36
C ILE A 679 2.65 -10.45 -29.46
N THR A 680 3.27 -10.12 -28.32
CA THR A 680 4.40 -9.17 -28.23
C THR A 680 5.64 -9.81 -27.59
N TYR A 681 6.76 -9.09 -27.61
CA TYR A 681 8.03 -9.55 -27.07
C TYR A 681 8.50 -8.64 -25.94
N ALA A 682 9.06 -9.25 -24.89
CA ALA A 682 9.59 -8.53 -23.74
C ALA A 682 10.92 -7.83 -24.08
N ALA A 683 11.46 -7.07 -23.12
CA ALA A 683 12.75 -6.41 -23.21
C ALA A 683 13.87 -7.38 -23.67
N GLU A 684 14.78 -6.88 -24.50
CA GLU A 684 15.90 -7.63 -25.06
C GLU A 684 16.84 -8.08 -23.94
N VAL A 685 17.07 -9.39 -23.83
CA VAL A 685 17.91 -9.99 -22.79
C VAL A 685 19.32 -10.22 -23.34
N LEU A 686 20.27 -9.36 -22.96
CA LEU A 686 21.63 -9.35 -23.52
C LEU A 686 22.51 -10.49 -22.98
N GLN A 687 22.50 -10.75 -21.67
CA GLN A 687 23.34 -11.77 -21.05
C GLN A 687 22.54 -12.98 -20.56
N GLY A 688 21.47 -12.74 -19.81
CA GLY A 688 20.52 -13.80 -19.48
C GLY A 688 19.64 -13.58 -18.25
N ILE A 689 18.53 -14.30 -18.23
CA ILE A 689 17.72 -14.51 -17.03
C ILE A 689 18.10 -15.88 -16.47
N TYR A 690 18.62 -15.90 -15.25
CA TYR A 690 19.17 -17.09 -14.60
C TYR A 690 18.25 -17.54 -13.47
N ILE A 691 17.63 -18.71 -13.59
CA ILE A 691 16.77 -19.32 -12.58
C ILE A 691 17.43 -20.62 -12.14
N HIS A 692 18.07 -20.64 -10.97
CA HIS A 692 18.85 -21.82 -10.58
C HIS A 692 18.91 -22.10 -9.08
N ASP A 693 19.20 -23.36 -8.73
CA ASP A 693 19.35 -23.80 -7.34
C ASP A 693 18.12 -23.48 -6.45
N ASN A 694 16.92 -23.34 -7.04
CA ASN A 694 15.68 -23.12 -6.30
C ASN A 694 15.01 -24.46 -5.96
N ILE A 695 14.30 -24.47 -4.83
CA ILE A 695 13.40 -25.56 -4.46
C ILE A 695 11.98 -25.02 -4.53
N GLN A 696 11.14 -25.65 -5.35
CA GLN A 696 9.72 -25.36 -5.37
C GLN A 696 8.87 -26.60 -5.09
N THR A 697 7.93 -26.42 -4.16
CA THR A 697 6.87 -27.37 -3.83
C THR A 697 5.50 -26.79 -4.14
N ALA A 698 4.49 -27.64 -4.25
CA ALA A 698 3.09 -27.26 -4.35
C ALA A 698 2.23 -28.25 -3.57
N VAL A 699 1.16 -27.75 -2.97
CA VAL A 699 0.15 -28.59 -2.30
C VAL A 699 -0.60 -29.43 -3.33
N ASP A 700 -0.98 -30.66 -2.94
CA ASP A 700 -1.60 -31.63 -3.86
C ASP A 700 -2.95 -31.16 -4.40
N GLY A 701 -3.73 -30.43 -3.60
CA GLY A 701 -5.01 -29.84 -4.02
C GLY A 701 -4.84 -28.93 -5.24
N LEU A 702 -3.86 -28.02 -5.18
CA LEU A 702 -3.55 -27.05 -6.22
C LEU A 702 -3.14 -27.73 -7.52
N LEU A 703 -2.27 -28.74 -7.40
CA LEU A 703 -1.83 -29.54 -8.55
C LEU A 703 -2.99 -30.33 -9.19
N GLN A 704 -4.06 -30.58 -8.44
CA GLN A 704 -5.27 -31.21 -8.94
C GLN A 704 -6.30 -30.20 -9.44
N SER A 705 -6.35 -28.97 -8.94
CA SER A 705 -7.41 -28.02 -9.29
C SER A 705 -7.03 -27.10 -10.46
N GLN A 706 -5.74 -26.78 -10.63
CA GLN A 706 -5.29 -25.72 -11.54
C GLN A 706 -3.89 -25.98 -12.12
N ASP A 707 -3.47 -25.16 -13.09
CA ASP A 707 -2.11 -25.23 -13.62
C ASP A 707 -1.08 -24.67 -12.64
N VAL A 708 -0.02 -25.44 -12.40
CA VAL A 708 1.21 -25.06 -11.72
C VAL A 708 2.33 -25.30 -12.72
N SER A 709 2.87 -24.22 -13.28
CA SER A 709 3.76 -24.26 -14.44
C SER A 709 5.21 -23.85 -14.14
N LEU A 710 6.16 -24.34 -14.93
CA LEU A 710 7.52 -23.79 -14.88
C LEU A 710 7.52 -22.38 -15.49
N ILE A 711 6.95 -22.23 -16.68
CA ILE A 711 6.87 -20.96 -17.41
C ILE A 711 5.41 -20.68 -17.77
N ARG A 712 4.97 -19.44 -17.55
CA ARG A 712 3.68 -18.92 -18.02
C ARG A 712 3.90 -17.69 -18.91
N PHE A 713 3.27 -17.71 -20.08
CA PHE A 713 3.25 -16.57 -21.00
C PHE A 713 1.87 -15.91 -21.02
N VAL A 714 1.84 -14.64 -20.64
CA VAL A 714 0.63 -13.81 -20.56
C VAL A 714 0.74 -12.73 -21.65
N GLY A 715 0.40 -13.09 -22.88
CA GLY A 715 0.44 -12.19 -24.05
C GLY A 715 1.83 -11.75 -24.52
N CYS A 716 2.91 -12.24 -23.88
CA CYS A 716 4.28 -11.84 -24.14
C CYS A 716 5.30 -13.00 -23.99
N TYR A 717 6.43 -12.92 -24.70
CA TYR A 717 7.51 -13.93 -24.68
C TYR A 717 8.88 -13.34 -24.34
N SER A 718 9.70 -14.14 -23.64
CA SER A 718 11.15 -13.92 -23.57
C SER A 718 11.83 -14.68 -24.71
N ARG A 719 12.48 -13.96 -25.62
CA ARG A 719 13.08 -14.55 -26.84
C ARG A 719 14.42 -15.22 -26.59
N GLU A 720 15.24 -14.63 -25.73
CA GLU A 720 16.67 -14.92 -25.71
C GLU A 720 17.20 -15.17 -24.30
N ASN A 721 18.22 -16.02 -24.21
CA ASN A 721 19.09 -16.16 -23.04
C ASN A 721 18.39 -16.49 -21.70
N LEU A 722 17.26 -17.21 -21.73
CA LEU A 722 16.64 -17.77 -20.52
C LEU A 722 17.37 -19.05 -20.07
N LYS A 723 17.89 -19.08 -18.85
CA LYS A 723 18.68 -20.19 -18.31
C LYS A 723 18.06 -20.70 -17.02
N ILE A 724 17.51 -21.92 -17.05
CA ILE A 724 16.87 -22.57 -15.90
C ILE A 724 17.62 -23.86 -15.56
N PHE A 725 18.35 -23.92 -14.45
CA PHE A 725 19.19 -25.08 -14.16
C PHE A 725 19.36 -25.41 -12.69
N ASN A 726 19.65 -26.67 -12.37
CA ASN A 726 19.89 -27.15 -10.99
C ASN A 726 18.73 -26.87 -10.00
N ASN A 727 17.50 -26.72 -10.48
CA ASN A 727 16.35 -26.51 -9.60
C ASN A 727 15.65 -27.85 -9.29
N SER A 728 14.83 -27.85 -8.23
CA SER A 728 13.89 -28.92 -7.92
C SER A 728 12.46 -28.40 -7.97
N PHE A 729 11.61 -28.96 -8.84
CA PHE A 729 10.24 -28.49 -9.06
C PHE A 729 9.20 -29.57 -8.83
N LYS A 730 8.10 -29.24 -8.16
CA LYS A 730 6.88 -30.07 -8.10
C LYS A 730 5.74 -29.33 -8.79
N LEU A 731 5.41 -29.76 -10.01
CA LEU A 731 4.55 -29.03 -10.93
C LEU A 731 3.75 -29.99 -11.82
N ASN A 732 2.66 -29.51 -12.40
CA ASN A 732 1.79 -30.31 -13.28
C ASN A 732 1.82 -29.84 -14.74
N ARG A 733 2.59 -28.80 -15.05
CA ARG A 733 2.73 -28.26 -16.41
C ARG A 733 4.13 -27.67 -16.59
N LEU A 734 4.72 -27.80 -17.77
CA LEU A 734 5.99 -27.11 -18.05
C LEU A 734 5.72 -25.71 -18.60
N LEU A 735 4.84 -25.61 -19.59
CA LEU A 735 4.52 -24.36 -20.25
C LEU A 735 3.03 -24.08 -20.24
N ASN A 736 2.64 -22.96 -19.65
CA ASN A 736 1.28 -22.42 -19.71
C ASN A 736 1.22 -21.20 -20.64
N ARG A 737 0.23 -21.19 -21.54
CA ARG A 737 -0.04 -20.07 -22.44
C ARG A 737 -1.49 -19.66 -22.26
N ASP A 738 -1.69 -18.41 -21.85
CA ASP A 738 -3.04 -17.88 -21.61
C ASP A 738 -3.74 -17.45 -22.90
N VAL A 739 -2.99 -17.34 -24.01
CA VAL A 739 -3.52 -16.98 -25.33
C VAL A 739 -3.49 -18.19 -26.27
N SER A 740 -4.66 -18.50 -26.84
CA SER A 740 -4.79 -19.42 -27.97
C SER A 740 -4.37 -18.70 -29.24
N THR A 741 -3.13 -18.89 -29.67
CA THR A 741 -2.69 -18.35 -30.96
C THR A 741 -2.18 -19.46 -31.85
N SER A 742 -2.83 -19.61 -33.00
CA SER A 742 -2.38 -20.37 -34.16
C SER A 742 -1.18 -19.72 -34.89
N THR A 743 -0.51 -18.74 -34.28
CA THR A 743 0.48 -17.89 -34.96
C THR A 743 1.83 -18.59 -35.05
N THR A 744 2.34 -18.68 -36.27
CA THR A 744 3.57 -19.37 -36.68
C THR A 744 4.84 -18.55 -36.40
N SER A 745 4.98 -17.95 -35.21
CA SER A 745 5.98 -16.88 -34.98
C SER A 745 6.68 -16.90 -33.62
N ASP A 746 6.81 -18.06 -32.96
CA ASP A 746 7.70 -18.16 -31.79
C ASP A 746 9.17 -18.27 -32.23
N TYR A 747 10.05 -17.51 -31.58
CA TYR A 747 11.49 -17.48 -31.84
C TYR A 747 12.25 -17.63 -30.51
N PHE A 748 13.10 -18.65 -30.39
CA PHE A 748 13.92 -18.86 -29.20
C PHE A 748 15.41 -18.94 -29.55
N SER A 749 16.24 -18.25 -28.76
CA SER A 749 17.69 -18.24 -28.94
C SER A 749 18.41 -18.36 -27.59
N GLY A 750 19.37 -19.27 -27.48
CA GLY A 750 20.23 -19.33 -26.29
C GLY A 750 19.51 -19.78 -25.00
N TRP A 751 18.34 -20.39 -25.10
CA TRP A 751 17.65 -20.96 -23.94
C TRP A 751 18.42 -22.17 -23.40
N TYR A 752 18.55 -22.28 -22.09
CA TYR A 752 19.29 -23.36 -21.44
C TYR A 752 18.50 -23.89 -20.25
N ILE A 753 17.75 -24.96 -20.44
CA ILE A 753 17.01 -25.65 -19.38
C ILE A 753 17.66 -27.00 -19.15
N LYS A 754 18.38 -27.19 -18.04
CA LYS A 754 19.16 -28.41 -17.81
C LYS A 754 19.41 -28.72 -16.34
N ASN A 755 19.59 -29.99 -15.99
CA ASN A 755 19.89 -30.47 -14.63
C ASN A 755 18.82 -30.08 -13.60
N ASN A 756 17.57 -29.88 -14.02
CA ASN A 756 16.47 -29.68 -13.08
C ASN A 756 15.85 -31.03 -12.74
N THR A 757 15.44 -31.21 -11.48
CA THR A 757 14.59 -32.34 -11.07
C THR A 757 13.14 -31.90 -11.11
N TYR A 758 12.28 -32.79 -11.61
CA TYR A 758 10.85 -32.53 -11.75
C TYR A 758 10.06 -33.64 -11.04
N ASP A 759 8.98 -33.26 -10.35
CA ASP A 759 7.93 -34.15 -9.85
C ASP A 759 6.60 -33.83 -10.53
N PHE A 760 6.18 -34.73 -11.42
CA PHE A 760 4.92 -34.68 -12.18
C PHE A 760 3.84 -35.64 -11.67
N SER A 761 3.95 -36.15 -10.44
CA SER A 761 3.04 -37.19 -9.90
C SER A 761 1.55 -36.83 -9.89
N LYS A 762 1.22 -35.54 -10.03
CA LYS A 762 -0.15 -35.02 -10.08
C LYS A 762 -0.51 -34.39 -11.43
N HIS A 763 0.25 -34.67 -12.49
CA HIS A 763 -0.05 -34.19 -13.83
C HIS A 763 -1.44 -34.62 -14.32
N LYS A 764 -2.21 -33.72 -14.91
CA LYS A 764 -3.53 -33.99 -15.48
C LYS A 764 -3.45 -34.18 -17.00
N SER A 765 -3.87 -35.35 -17.47
CA SER A 765 -3.71 -35.81 -18.85
C SER A 765 -4.62 -35.15 -19.92
N VAL A 766 -5.08 -33.93 -19.72
CA VAL A 766 -6.12 -33.33 -20.57
C VAL A 766 -5.61 -32.35 -21.63
N ILE A 767 -4.36 -31.86 -21.53
CA ILE A 767 -3.72 -30.95 -22.51
C ILE A 767 -2.21 -31.23 -22.52
N TYR A 768 -1.55 -31.03 -23.68
CA TYR A 768 -0.09 -31.12 -23.80
C TYR A 768 0.65 -30.32 -22.72
N SER A 769 1.58 -30.95 -21.99
CA SER A 769 2.36 -30.29 -20.93
C SER A 769 3.30 -29.20 -21.45
N PHE A 770 3.73 -29.32 -22.70
CA PHE A 770 4.65 -28.41 -23.36
C PHE A 770 4.44 -28.41 -24.88
N THR A 771 3.59 -27.50 -25.37
CA THR A 771 3.34 -27.30 -26.80
C THR A 771 3.94 -25.99 -27.30
N MET A 772 4.72 -26.05 -28.39
CA MET A 772 5.32 -24.86 -29.01
C MET A 772 5.29 -24.93 -30.54
N TYR A 773 4.91 -23.81 -31.17
CA TYR A 773 4.93 -23.60 -32.62
C TYR A 773 6.09 -22.65 -32.97
N LEU A 774 7.21 -23.23 -33.36
CA LEU A 774 8.49 -22.54 -33.52
C LEU A 774 8.75 -22.19 -34.98
N GLU A 775 8.93 -20.90 -35.26
CA GLU A 775 9.46 -20.45 -36.56
C GLU A 775 10.99 -20.49 -36.58
N TYR A 776 11.62 -20.20 -35.45
CA TYR A 776 13.06 -20.14 -35.31
C TYR A 776 13.51 -20.65 -33.94
N MET A 777 14.57 -21.45 -33.92
CA MET A 777 15.16 -21.95 -32.68
C MET A 777 16.66 -22.10 -32.86
N LYS A 778 17.47 -21.42 -32.04
CA LYS A 778 18.93 -21.49 -32.15
C LYS A 778 19.65 -21.60 -30.81
N ASN A 779 20.72 -22.41 -30.75
CA ASN A 779 21.62 -22.47 -29.59
C ASN A 779 20.88 -22.84 -28.29
N CYS A 780 19.77 -23.56 -28.39
CA CYS A 780 18.95 -23.92 -27.23
C CYS A 780 19.32 -25.30 -26.71
N VAL A 781 19.35 -25.45 -25.39
CA VAL A 781 19.51 -26.72 -24.68
C VAL A 781 18.26 -26.96 -23.85
N PHE A 782 17.58 -28.06 -24.12
CA PHE A 782 16.48 -28.58 -23.30
C PHE A 782 16.86 -29.98 -22.84
N ASP A 783 17.26 -30.12 -21.58
CA ASP A 783 17.61 -31.37 -20.93
C ASP A 783 16.62 -31.63 -19.78
N PHE A 784 15.56 -32.37 -20.11
CA PHE A 784 14.53 -32.77 -19.18
C PHE A 784 14.87 -34.16 -18.64
N ALA A 785 15.53 -34.19 -17.47
CA ALA A 785 15.70 -35.40 -16.68
C ALA A 785 14.45 -35.61 -15.81
N LEU A 786 13.57 -36.49 -16.27
CA LEU A 786 12.25 -36.72 -15.68
C LEU A 786 12.31 -37.98 -14.81
N ASP A 787 12.82 -37.81 -13.58
CA ASP A 787 13.06 -38.90 -12.62
C ASP A 787 11.84 -39.30 -11.76
N SER A 788 10.66 -38.73 -12.02
CA SER A 788 9.50 -38.84 -11.14
C SER A 788 8.39 -39.75 -11.62
N ASN A 789 7.64 -40.32 -10.67
CA ASN A 789 6.35 -40.97 -10.85
C ASN A 789 5.43 -40.10 -11.73
N PHE A 790 5.03 -40.59 -12.90
CA PHE A 790 3.93 -40.00 -13.67
C PHE A 790 2.63 -40.74 -13.34
N PRO A 791 1.48 -40.06 -13.31
CA PRO A 791 0.20 -40.75 -13.40
C PRO A 791 0.09 -41.46 -14.76
N VAL A 792 -0.76 -42.48 -14.86
CA VAL A 792 -1.07 -43.12 -16.15
C VAL A 792 -1.65 -42.03 -17.08
N ILE A 793 -0.90 -41.64 -18.10
CA ILE A 793 -1.29 -40.62 -19.07
C ILE A 793 -2.25 -41.27 -20.08
N ASP A 794 -3.31 -40.55 -20.46
CA ASP A 794 -4.18 -40.89 -21.58
C ASP A 794 -3.34 -40.96 -22.86
N LYS A 795 -3.44 -42.11 -23.54
CA LYS A 795 -2.70 -42.45 -24.75
C LYS A 795 -2.98 -41.52 -25.94
N THR A 796 -3.92 -40.59 -25.83
CA THR A 796 -4.25 -39.62 -26.87
C THR A 796 -3.45 -38.30 -26.78
N TYR A 797 -2.74 -38.04 -25.67
CA TYR A 797 -2.03 -36.77 -25.45
C TYR A 797 -0.51 -36.93 -25.36
N ASN A 798 0.22 -35.95 -25.93
CA ASN A 798 1.68 -35.88 -25.86
C ASN A 798 2.12 -35.02 -24.68
N PHE A 799 3.20 -35.41 -23.99
CA PHE A 799 3.79 -34.58 -22.94
C PHE A 799 4.55 -33.39 -23.56
N LEU A 800 5.31 -33.65 -24.63
CA LEU A 800 6.09 -32.66 -25.37
C LEU A 800 5.65 -32.64 -26.84
N TYR A 801 5.27 -31.46 -27.34
CA TYR A 801 4.78 -31.27 -28.70
C TYR A 801 5.45 -30.07 -29.38
N PHE A 802 6.43 -30.35 -30.24
CA PHE A 802 7.17 -29.33 -30.99
C PHE A 802 6.75 -29.31 -32.46
N VAL A 803 6.27 -28.16 -32.92
CA VAL A 803 5.98 -27.89 -34.33
C VAL A 803 7.00 -26.89 -34.85
N PHE A 804 7.97 -27.37 -35.62
CA PHE A 804 8.93 -26.55 -36.34
C PHE A 804 8.33 -26.14 -37.67
N ALA A 805 7.85 -24.90 -37.75
CA ALA A 805 7.20 -24.35 -38.95
C ALA A 805 8.19 -24.17 -40.11
N ASP A 806 9.42 -23.73 -39.82
CA ASP A 806 10.52 -23.61 -40.78
C ASP A 806 11.75 -24.36 -40.26
N ARG A 807 11.93 -25.58 -40.74
CA ARG A 807 13.02 -26.46 -40.33
C ARG A 807 14.40 -25.90 -40.68
N SER A 808 14.51 -25.03 -41.68
CA SER A 808 15.78 -24.40 -42.09
C SER A 808 16.30 -23.37 -41.07
N LYS A 809 15.42 -22.91 -40.18
CA LYS A 809 15.70 -21.91 -39.14
C LYS A 809 15.93 -22.51 -37.75
N VAL A 810 15.81 -23.82 -37.61
CA VAL A 810 16.07 -24.55 -36.36
C VAL A 810 17.49 -25.08 -36.43
N LYS A 811 18.44 -24.50 -35.67
CA LYS A 811 19.87 -24.85 -35.76
C LYS A 811 20.61 -24.83 -34.44
N ASP A 812 21.67 -25.63 -34.30
CA ASP A 812 22.55 -25.66 -33.12
C ASP A 812 21.81 -25.99 -31.80
N ASN A 813 20.77 -26.83 -31.83
CA ASN A 813 19.96 -27.15 -30.65
C ASN A 813 20.22 -28.55 -30.10
N VAL A 814 20.12 -28.71 -28.78
CA VAL A 814 20.19 -30.00 -28.10
C VAL A 814 18.91 -30.20 -27.30
N ILE A 815 18.16 -31.26 -27.62
CA ILE A 815 16.95 -31.65 -26.91
C ILE A 815 17.17 -33.06 -26.37
N LYS A 816 17.38 -33.18 -25.06
CA LYS A 816 17.56 -34.43 -24.35
C LYS A 816 16.40 -34.64 -23.40
N ILE A 817 15.75 -35.79 -23.52
CA ILE A 817 14.67 -36.20 -22.64
C ILE A 817 15.00 -37.58 -22.12
N ASP A 818 15.31 -37.63 -20.83
CA ASP A 818 15.71 -38.84 -20.12
C ASP A 818 14.65 -39.20 -19.09
N VAL A 819 14.21 -40.45 -19.09
CA VAL A 819 13.17 -40.96 -18.19
C VAL A 819 13.63 -42.30 -17.66
N GLU A 820 14.13 -42.33 -16.43
CA GLU A 820 14.66 -43.56 -15.83
C GLU A 820 13.60 -44.45 -15.18
N LYS A 821 12.47 -43.91 -14.71
CA LYS A 821 11.50 -44.64 -13.87
C LYS A 821 10.06 -44.67 -14.38
N SER A 822 9.75 -43.93 -15.44
CA SER A 822 8.35 -43.65 -15.84
C SER A 822 8.02 -44.09 -17.25
N TYR A 823 8.67 -45.18 -17.66
CA TYR A 823 8.51 -45.73 -19.00
C TYR A 823 7.05 -46.00 -19.35
N ASP A 824 6.24 -46.52 -18.41
CA ASP A 824 4.84 -46.92 -18.64
C ASP A 824 3.90 -45.78 -19.08
N ALA A 825 4.31 -44.52 -18.91
CA ALA A 825 3.59 -43.33 -19.35
C ALA A 825 3.98 -42.83 -20.75
N LEU A 826 4.95 -43.46 -21.44
CA LEU A 826 5.55 -42.96 -22.69
C LEU A 826 4.86 -43.43 -24.00
N ASP A 827 3.77 -44.19 -23.91
CA ASP A 827 3.06 -44.77 -25.07
C ASP A 827 2.65 -43.71 -26.13
N ALA A 828 2.52 -42.44 -25.73
CA ALA A 828 2.14 -41.32 -26.62
C ALA A 828 2.89 -40.01 -26.36
N TRP A 829 4.17 -40.03 -25.94
CA TRP A 829 4.83 -38.83 -25.38
C TRP A 829 5.30 -37.75 -26.37
N PHE A 830 5.65 -38.16 -27.59
CA PHE A 830 6.32 -37.32 -28.59
C PHE A 830 5.47 -37.10 -29.84
N GLY A 831 5.11 -35.84 -30.07
CA GLY A 831 4.28 -35.44 -31.20
C GLY A 831 4.84 -34.29 -32.01
N GLY A 832 4.15 -33.98 -33.11
CA GLY A 832 4.45 -32.87 -33.99
C GLY A 832 5.52 -33.18 -35.03
N SER A 833 6.26 -32.15 -35.43
CA SER A 833 7.27 -32.24 -36.50
C SER A 833 8.50 -33.06 -36.11
N MET A 834 8.77 -33.26 -34.81
CA MET A 834 9.83 -34.13 -34.30
C MET A 834 9.80 -35.53 -34.93
N MET A 835 8.60 -36.08 -35.13
CA MET A 835 8.39 -37.43 -35.68
C MET A 835 8.62 -37.52 -37.20
N THR A 836 8.72 -36.38 -37.88
CA THR A 836 8.85 -36.29 -39.34
C THR A 836 10.12 -35.56 -39.78
N TYR A 837 11.01 -35.22 -38.84
CA TYR A 837 12.31 -34.61 -39.10
C TYR A 837 13.26 -35.65 -39.71
N THR A 838 13.84 -35.35 -40.86
CA THR A 838 14.73 -36.25 -41.62
C THR A 838 16.19 -36.08 -41.22
N ARG A 839 17.02 -37.08 -41.54
CA ARG A 839 18.46 -37.06 -41.22
C ARG A 839 19.22 -35.91 -41.89
N ALA A 840 18.81 -35.52 -43.11
CA ALA A 840 19.42 -34.41 -43.82
C ALA A 840 19.11 -33.06 -43.14
N GLU A 841 17.87 -32.89 -42.66
CA GLU A 841 17.45 -31.69 -41.93
C GLU A 841 18.16 -31.57 -40.57
N MET A 842 18.38 -32.67 -39.83
CA MET A 842 19.16 -32.66 -38.58
C MET A 842 20.63 -32.30 -38.81
N ARG A 843 21.29 -32.95 -39.78
CA ARG A 843 22.75 -32.84 -40.01
C ARG A 843 23.18 -31.48 -40.53
N THR A 844 22.40 -30.88 -41.44
CA THR A 844 22.75 -29.59 -42.04
C THR A 844 22.58 -28.42 -41.07
N GLN A 845 21.86 -28.64 -39.96
CA GLN A 845 21.52 -27.61 -39.00
C GLN A 845 22.10 -27.87 -37.60
N ASN A 846 22.98 -28.88 -37.42
CA ASN A 846 23.66 -29.17 -36.15
C ASN A 846 22.70 -29.33 -34.95
N ASN A 847 21.52 -29.92 -35.16
CA ASN A 847 20.59 -30.26 -34.09
C ASN A 847 20.86 -31.68 -33.58
N SER A 848 20.58 -31.92 -32.29
CA SER A 848 20.67 -33.24 -31.65
C SER A 848 19.43 -33.48 -30.81
N ILE A 849 18.77 -34.63 -31.01
CA ILE A 849 17.62 -35.04 -30.20
C ILE A 849 17.89 -36.42 -29.58
N GLU A 850 17.81 -36.50 -28.26
CA GLU A 850 17.77 -37.75 -27.51
C GLU A 850 16.42 -37.88 -26.82
N SER A 851 15.73 -38.99 -27.02
CA SER A 851 14.39 -39.18 -26.46
C SER A 851 14.07 -40.68 -26.34
N ILE A 852 13.01 -41.03 -25.60
CA ILE A 852 12.53 -42.40 -25.43
C ILE A 852 11.13 -42.53 -26.05
N SER A 853 10.98 -43.45 -27.00
CA SER A 853 9.70 -43.79 -27.63
C SER A 853 9.22 -45.17 -27.20
N TYR A 854 7.90 -45.32 -27.03
CA TYR A 854 7.26 -46.63 -27.02
C TYR A 854 7.12 -47.16 -28.44
N CYS A 855 7.60 -48.39 -28.65
CA CYS A 855 7.65 -49.01 -29.95
C CYS A 855 7.21 -50.46 -29.86
N TYR A 856 6.31 -50.82 -30.76
CA TYR A 856 6.02 -52.18 -31.12
C TYR A 856 7.06 -52.70 -32.13
N ILE A 857 7.67 -53.83 -31.77
CA ILE A 857 8.76 -54.47 -32.50
C ILE A 857 8.37 -55.90 -32.86
N LYS A 858 8.73 -56.33 -34.06
CA LYS A 858 8.72 -57.72 -34.48
C LYS A 858 10.07 -58.33 -34.14
N GLU A 859 10.07 -59.32 -33.26
CA GLU A 859 11.25 -60.09 -32.91
C GLU A 859 11.21 -61.44 -33.63
N SER A 860 12.22 -61.71 -34.45
CA SER A 860 12.44 -63.01 -35.10
C SER A 860 13.66 -63.68 -34.47
N ARG A 861 13.44 -64.80 -33.78
CA ARG A 861 14.47 -65.66 -33.18
C ARG A 861 14.78 -66.82 -34.11
N ILE A 862 16.04 -67.25 -34.14
CA ILE A 862 16.47 -68.41 -34.93
C ILE A 862 16.95 -69.50 -33.96
N ALA A 863 16.32 -70.68 -34.03
CA ALA A 863 16.69 -71.86 -33.24
C ALA A 863 18.18 -72.17 -33.36
N SER A 864 18.78 -72.70 -32.29
CA SER A 864 20.20 -73.09 -32.27
C SER A 864 21.19 -71.93 -32.49
N THR A 865 20.72 -70.68 -32.49
CA THR A 865 21.57 -69.47 -32.50
C THR A 865 21.32 -68.62 -31.26
N THR A 866 22.21 -67.68 -30.98
CA THR A 866 21.98 -66.62 -29.98
C THR A 866 21.41 -65.36 -30.63
N VAL A 867 21.12 -65.37 -31.93
CA VAL A 867 20.85 -64.14 -32.69
C VAL A 867 19.35 -63.93 -32.86
N ALA A 868 18.86 -62.76 -32.41
CA ALA A 868 17.50 -62.30 -32.65
C ALA A 868 17.53 -61.06 -33.54
N THR A 869 16.65 -61.03 -34.54
CA THR A 869 16.40 -59.82 -35.33
C THR A 869 15.23 -59.08 -34.73
N MET A 870 15.41 -57.79 -34.46
CA MET A 870 14.37 -56.91 -33.91
C MET A 870 14.06 -55.83 -34.94
N GLN A 871 12.83 -55.79 -35.41
CA GLN A 871 12.36 -54.88 -36.45
C GLN A 871 11.28 -53.98 -35.86
N ILE A 872 11.53 -52.69 -35.79
CA ILE A 872 10.52 -51.74 -35.31
C ILE A 872 9.53 -51.45 -36.44
N VAL A 873 8.24 -51.64 -36.15
CA VAL A 873 7.16 -51.49 -37.14
C VAL A 873 6.14 -50.41 -36.78
N THR A 874 6.40 -49.58 -35.76
CA THR A 874 5.56 -48.42 -35.44
C THR A 874 5.91 -47.19 -36.26
N ASN A 875 4.94 -46.26 -36.35
CA ASN A 875 5.17 -44.93 -36.90
C ASN A 875 5.73 -43.92 -35.88
N ASN A 876 5.89 -44.32 -34.61
CA ASN A 876 6.30 -43.45 -33.50
C ASN A 876 7.84 -43.29 -33.36
N ILE A 877 8.56 -43.35 -34.48
CA ILE A 877 10.00 -43.06 -34.55
C ILE A 877 10.26 -41.97 -35.61
N PRO A 878 11.08 -40.95 -35.31
CA PRO A 878 11.53 -39.96 -36.30
C PRO A 878 12.25 -40.57 -37.51
N LEU A 879 12.12 -39.94 -38.68
CA LEU A 879 12.87 -40.34 -39.89
C LEU A 879 14.38 -40.02 -39.81
N SER A 880 14.79 -39.28 -38.78
CA SER A 880 16.18 -38.86 -38.55
C SER A 880 16.98 -39.79 -37.66
N VAL A 881 16.36 -40.76 -36.97
CA VAL A 881 17.04 -41.56 -35.94
C VAL A 881 18.33 -42.19 -36.45
N GLN A 882 19.46 -41.84 -35.86
CA GLN A 882 20.78 -42.40 -36.15
C GLN A 882 21.02 -43.73 -35.41
N SER A 883 20.51 -43.87 -34.19
CA SER A 883 20.64 -45.09 -33.40
C SER A 883 19.54 -45.18 -32.36
N GLY A 884 19.08 -46.40 -32.06
CA GLY A 884 18.18 -46.69 -30.94
C GLY A 884 18.89 -47.54 -29.89
N PHE A 885 18.34 -47.62 -28.69
CA PHE A 885 18.76 -48.50 -27.61
C PHE A 885 17.50 -48.93 -26.85
N ILE A 886 17.19 -50.22 -26.82
CA ILE A 886 16.06 -50.73 -26.04
C ILE A 886 16.41 -50.57 -24.55
N LYS A 887 15.58 -49.81 -23.85
CA LYS A 887 15.70 -49.55 -22.41
C LYS A 887 14.93 -50.58 -21.58
N ARG A 888 13.75 -51.02 -22.03
CA ARG A 888 12.87 -51.95 -21.29
C ARG A 888 11.86 -52.66 -22.20
N TYR A 889 11.49 -53.90 -21.85
CA TYR A 889 10.36 -54.67 -22.43
C TYR A 889 9.15 -54.65 -21.49
N MET A 890 7.97 -54.78 -22.07
CA MET A 890 6.70 -54.72 -21.33
C MET A 890 6.05 -56.07 -21.06
N ASP A 891 6.39 -57.11 -21.84
CA ASP A 891 5.81 -58.44 -21.71
C ASP A 891 6.85 -59.45 -21.19
N GLU A 892 6.41 -60.43 -20.38
CA GLU A 892 7.28 -61.44 -19.75
C GLU A 892 8.20 -62.13 -20.76
N MET A 893 9.49 -62.10 -20.44
CA MET A 893 10.54 -62.70 -21.23
C MET A 893 10.56 -64.22 -21.00
N ILE A 894 10.63 -65.00 -22.08
CA ILE A 894 11.15 -66.37 -22.02
C ILE A 894 12.69 -66.27 -22.12
N GLY A 895 13.36 -66.04 -20.99
CA GLY A 895 14.83 -66.05 -20.84
C GLY A 895 15.56 -64.68 -20.86
N SER A 896 16.79 -64.63 -20.35
CA SER A 896 17.63 -63.41 -20.26
C SER A 896 18.45 -63.15 -21.53
N ILE A 897 18.33 -61.95 -22.12
CA ILE A 897 19.07 -61.51 -23.33
C ILE A 897 19.84 -60.21 -22.99
N TYR A 898 21.08 -60.06 -23.45
CA TYR A 898 21.92 -58.87 -23.24
C TYR A 898 22.18 -58.15 -24.57
N TYR A 899 21.88 -56.86 -24.67
CA TYR A 899 21.91 -56.11 -25.94
C TYR A 899 23.32 -55.62 -26.31
N PRO A 900 23.74 -55.72 -27.59
CA PRO A 900 24.92 -55.01 -28.08
C PRO A 900 24.64 -53.51 -28.24
N SER A 901 25.68 -52.70 -28.03
CA SER A 901 25.66 -51.24 -28.07
C SER A 901 25.53 -50.62 -29.48
N SER A 902 25.28 -51.41 -30.53
CA SER A 902 25.27 -50.91 -31.91
C SER A 902 24.14 -51.52 -32.74
N TYR A 903 23.19 -50.68 -33.12
CA TYR A 903 22.08 -50.97 -34.02
C TYR A 903 22.51 -50.70 -35.47
N ALA A 904 22.16 -51.56 -36.43
CA ALA A 904 22.49 -51.39 -37.84
C ALA A 904 21.25 -50.94 -38.64
N LEU A 905 21.26 -49.69 -39.11
CA LEU A 905 20.13 -49.05 -39.78
C LEU A 905 19.78 -49.73 -41.11
N ASP A 906 18.56 -50.25 -41.24
CA ASP A 906 17.93 -50.62 -42.51
C ASP A 906 16.58 -49.89 -42.61
N TYR A 907 16.51 -48.90 -43.49
CA TYR A 907 15.29 -48.11 -43.75
C TYR A 907 14.50 -48.59 -44.96
N SER A 908 14.82 -49.77 -45.50
CA SER A 908 14.14 -50.28 -46.69
C SER A 908 12.78 -50.89 -46.30
N GLY A 909 11.68 -50.19 -46.61
CA GLY A 909 10.32 -50.73 -46.62
C GLY A 909 9.68 -50.98 -45.25
N GLY A 910 8.71 -50.15 -44.86
CA GLY A 910 7.76 -50.42 -43.76
C GLY A 910 8.35 -50.55 -42.35
N SER A 911 9.67 -50.51 -42.18
CA SER A 911 10.35 -50.65 -40.89
C SER A 911 11.40 -49.57 -40.72
N LYS A 912 11.30 -48.86 -39.60
CA LYS A 912 12.08 -47.63 -39.38
C LYS A 912 13.47 -47.91 -38.85
N LEU A 913 13.64 -49.02 -38.13
CA LEU A 913 14.89 -49.44 -37.50
C LEU A 913 14.90 -50.96 -37.38
N LYS A 914 15.99 -51.58 -37.80
CA LYS A 914 16.25 -53.01 -37.63
C LYS A 914 17.50 -53.18 -36.79
N ALA A 915 17.52 -54.19 -35.93
CA ALA A 915 18.64 -54.47 -35.06
C ALA A 915 18.87 -55.97 -34.97
N VAL A 916 20.11 -56.35 -34.69
CA VAL A 916 20.49 -57.72 -34.42
C VAL A 916 21.01 -57.75 -32.99
N ALA A 917 20.34 -58.50 -32.12
CA ALA A 917 20.72 -58.68 -30.73
C ALA A 917 21.25 -60.11 -30.51
N ALA A 918 22.18 -60.25 -29.57
CA ALA A 918 22.76 -61.54 -29.19
C ALA A 918 22.34 -61.93 -27.76
N SER A 919 21.67 -63.06 -27.60
CA SER A 919 21.34 -63.66 -26.31
C SER A 919 22.57 -64.30 -25.65
N ALA A 920 22.57 -64.37 -24.31
CA ALA A 920 23.58 -65.11 -23.56
C ALA A 920 23.43 -66.63 -23.71
N SER A 921 22.25 -67.11 -24.13
CA SER A 921 21.92 -68.52 -24.35
C SER A 921 21.28 -68.73 -25.71
N ILE A 922 21.47 -69.94 -26.24
CA ILE A 922 20.96 -70.34 -27.55
C ILE A 922 19.42 -70.44 -27.49
N PHE A 923 18.72 -69.95 -28.51
CA PHE A 923 17.26 -70.07 -28.60
C PHE A 923 16.85 -71.53 -28.87
N PRO A 924 15.90 -72.09 -28.10
CA PRO A 924 15.48 -73.48 -28.26
C PRO A 924 14.67 -73.73 -29.54
N GLU A 925 14.03 -72.68 -30.08
CA GLU A 925 13.17 -72.75 -31.26
C GLU A 925 13.20 -71.41 -32.03
N SER A 926 12.85 -71.46 -33.32
CA SER A 926 12.68 -70.27 -34.15
C SER A 926 11.28 -69.74 -33.93
N THR A 927 11.16 -68.48 -33.54
CA THR A 927 9.85 -67.85 -33.27
C THR A 927 9.80 -66.45 -33.82
N GLU A 928 8.61 -66.04 -34.26
CA GLU A 928 8.29 -64.65 -34.51
C GLU A 928 7.32 -64.20 -33.43
N SER A 929 7.63 -63.09 -32.77
CA SER A 929 6.75 -62.52 -31.76
C SER A 929 6.71 -61.01 -31.86
N ASP A 930 5.52 -60.50 -31.63
CA ASP A 930 5.25 -59.09 -31.52
C ASP A 930 5.47 -58.66 -30.06
N ARG A 931 6.28 -57.62 -29.86
CA ARG A 931 6.69 -57.16 -28.52
C ARG A 931 6.54 -55.65 -28.41
N ASN A 932 6.30 -55.18 -27.19
CA ASN A 932 6.35 -53.77 -26.86
C ASN A 932 7.65 -53.44 -26.10
N ALA A 933 8.32 -52.38 -26.52
CA ALA A 933 9.59 -51.94 -25.94
C ALA A 933 9.69 -50.42 -25.87
N TYR A 934 10.38 -49.93 -24.83
CA TYR A 934 10.83 -48.55 -24.76
C TYR A 934 12.22 -48.43 -25.36
N ILE A 935 12.38 -47.51 -26.30
CA ILE A 935 13.60 -47.34 -27.07
C ILE A 935 14.08 -45.91 -26.90
N LYS A 936 15.26 -45.75 -26.30
CA LYS A 936 16.01 -44.49 -26.35
C LYS A 936 16.56 -44.33 -27.76
N PHE A 937 16.15 -43.31 -28.49
CA PHE A 937 16.71 -42.99 -29.79
C PHE A 937 17.54 -41.71 -29.75
N ILE A 938 18.47 -41.62 -30.68
CA ILE A 938 19.35 -40.48 -30.91
C ILE A 938 19.20 -40.10 -32.38
N CYS A 939 18.77 -38.87 -32.65
CA CYS A 939 18.60 -38.30 -33.98
C CYS A 939 19.67 -37.28 -34.30
#